data_AF-A0A840GAM4-F1
#
_entry.id   AF-A0A840GAM4-F1
#
_cell.length_a   1.000
_cell.length_b   1.000
_cell.length_c   1.000
_cell.angle_alpha   90.00
_cell.angle_beta   90.00
_cell.angle_gamma   90.00
#
_symmetry.space_group_name_H-M   'P 1'
#
loop_
_entity.id
_entity.type
_entity.pdbx_description
1 polymer ?
#
loop_
_entity_poly.entity_id
_entity_poly.type
_entity_poly.pdbx_seq_one_letter_code
_entity_poly.pdbx_strand_id
1 'polypeptide(L)'
;MTTLDRYWPTVHQINECIRTEAEVVDEAVLLAVHEPGPLLTRSANGAAEEPATEEDLLEALLRPADDGSAVLVAITGGSGVGKSHMVRWLHAQLKRHPRRDQLVIVLVPKTASLRQVVERILAPLEGDAYRNLQAELAKAVEQLNTRDASLMLATSLGIELERKYEMGMQALREGDKDDRGARDRLALTKILRELVRDADVLDDWFGVVLERIVRQTLEGGSEAQTGELRRFIPDDLVVPDAWSPADAKRSTVAALQQLAKDDGARRPLAADVLQDALDPALRTVFRFSEALGQRTIEEIVDDIRRRLLVDRKELVLLIEDFAALAGIQQPLLNLMIAESDHGGERIRAPLRTALAVTDGFLPSRQTILTRAKREWIIPNVTQGDEELINRLTNLAGRYLNAARWGAVALREQLRDNRSDDLYGWVRAFDEPLSADESDMLSAFRRSRHGHALFPLSPAFIASLCRRELKSGTGLRFNPRAFINNVLRDTLLLRPLYEAKAFPPPEFKGAAPSASVALALGTRAMPSEQRERLGAALVHWANNPTDLAAPPTVGESLFKAFNLPWPFAPGIKPVPEPLPAPPAGPDPGPRTESPPLPPPPPPLDYIEAWATGDIDQAKARHVRNLFEVALNDRIDWNSVRVRGRRVEAGQIWLPFARTGNPNTEPKFSVAEASRPLSPVLRAGLAALERWKANDKSWDYIGSENDYAIAQQLLDQVESQVLAWHAAAAERQAAAALHILHRQALFLRLTRSAEPRAPALTDYYATLSKSLWAPDESDNRPSAMVAAAMARAEAARPDVQRLLVDAVGCFQGTGGTLYALDSRRIRSAWRQDLPEGAAQQIRSDQGQARAAADDMLSRVESLLTRYRGAVEPLAPTIKALIGDDGNVNIGPPLLAQVEQARSTGSFPQAICSSTEAKKAIEQLSTPEAKSLMRQALSFEAPVASASVETRLAGWASLDVGQLVTVHDALTLVEKVLQGIEREIDSKLMASGGGDIGAMVLALRQDLLQASQEDAA
;
A
#
# COMPACT_ATOMS: atom_id res chain seq x y z
N MET A 1 49.05 -10.46 14.19
CA MET A 1 48.11 -9.45 14.69
C MET A 1 48.90 -8.25 15.15
N THR A 2 48.51 -7.06 14.70
CA THR A 2 49.02 -5.79 15.23
C THR A 2 48.27 -5.45 16.53
N THR A 3 48.74 -4.47 17.31
CA THR A 3 47.94 -3.95 18.43
C THR A 3 46.80 -3.05 17.95
N LEU A 4 46.94 -2.42 16.78
CA LEU A 4 45.87 -1.70 16.09
C LEU A 4 44.65 -2.57 15.77
N ASP A 5 44.83 -3.88 15.49
CA ASP A 5 43.74 -4.84 15.24
C ASP A 5 42.68 -4.86 16.37
N ARG A 6 43.08 -4.53 17.61
CA ARG A 6 42.18 -4.49 18.78
C ARG A 6 41.24 -3.28 18.79
N TYR A 7 41.59 -2.20 18.08
CA TYR A 7 40.70 -1.05 17.89
C TYR A 7 39.60 -1.32 16.85
N TRP A 8 39.63 -2.46 16.15
CA TRP A 8 38.50 -2.95 15.35
C TRP A 8 37.73 -4.03 16.14
N PRO A 9 36.46 -3.83 16.55
CA PRO A 9 35.72 -4.84 17.32
C PRO A 9 35.57 -6.20 16.60
N THR A 10 35.57 -7.31 17.35
CA THR A 10 35.29 -8.65 16.81
C THR A 10 33.84 -8.81 16.34
N VAL A 11 33.57 -9.77 15.46
CA VAL A 11 32.18 -10.10 15.02
C VAL A 11 31.25 -10.41 16.21
N HIS A 12 31.77 -11.07 17.26
CA HIS A 12 31.04 -11.31 18.51
C HIS A 12 30.65 -10.00 19.19
N GLN A 13 31.63 -9.14 19.47
CA GLN A 13 31.43 -7.82 20.08
C GLN A 13 30.48 -6.91 19.26
N ILE A 14 30.54 -6.96 17.93
CA ILE A 14 29.62 -6.22 17.05
C ILE A 14 28.18 -6.73 17.21
N ASN A 15 27.98 -8.05 17.30
CA ASN A 15 26.66 -8.65 17.46
C ASN A 15 26.06 -8.44 18.86
N GLU A 16 26.90 -8.35 19.90
CA GLU A 16 26.48 -7.98 21.26
C GLU A 16 26.17 -6.48 21.40
N CYS A 17 27.09 -5.61 20.98
CA CYS A 17 27.06 -4.19 21.35
C CYS A 17 26.47 -3.26 20.29
N ILE A 18 26.42 -3.66 19.01
CA ILE A 18 25.96 -2.80 17.90
C ILE A 18 24.66 -3.39 17.34
N ARG A 19 23.54 -3.18 18.05
CA ARG A 19 22.20 -3.68 17.68
C ARG A 19 21.22 -2.52 17.43
N THR A 20 20.30 -2.69 16.48
CA THR A 20 19.28 -1.68 16.11
C THR A 20 18.04 -1.70 16.99
N GLU A 21 17.76 -2.84 17.64
CA GLU A 21 16.65 -2.99 18.56
C GLU A 21 17.10 -2.78 19.99
N ALA A 22 16.90 -1.55 20.50
CA ALA A 22 17.01 -1.25 21.92
C ALA A 22 16.14 -2.16 22.81
N GLU A 23 15.19 -2.89 22.22
CA GLU A 23 14.32 -3.87 22.88
C GLU A 23 15.08 -5.07 23.45
N VAL A 24 16.18 -5.48 22.80
CA VAL A 24 16.94 -6.71 23.11
C VAL A 24 18.40 -6.40 23.51
N VAL A 25 18.68 -5.17 23.97
CA VAL A 25 20.02 -4.70 24.34
C VAL A 25 20.17 -4.64 25.86
N ASP A 26 21.31 -5.12 26.36
CA ASP A 26 21.70 -5.04 27.77
C ASP A 26 21.78 -3.58 28.25
N GLU A 27 21.39 -3.30 29.50
CA GLU A 27 21.30 -1.93 30.02
C GLU A 27 22.66 -1.22 30.07
N ALA A 28 23.76 -1.95 30.27
CA ALA A 28 25.11 -1.39 30.21
C ALA A 28 25.49 -1.02 28.77
N VAL A 29 25.10 -1.83 27.79
CA VAL A 29 25.31 -1.51 26.37
C VAL A 29 24.45 -0.31 25.97
N LEU A 30 23.16 -0.30 26.35
CA LEU A 30 22.22 0.79 26.06
C LEU A 30 22.77 2.14 26.54
N LEU A 31 23.21 2.21 27.80
CA LEU A 31 23.77 3.44 28.38
C LEU A 31 25.13 3.81 27.78
N ALA A 32 25.94 2.84 27.36
CA ALA A 32 27.25 3.10 26.77
C ALA A 32 27.16 3.73 25.38
N VAL A 33 26.21 3.24 24.56
CA VAL A 33 26.02 3.68 23.17
C VAL A 33 25.07 4.87 23.03
N HIS A 34 24.36 5.24 24.10
CA HIS A 34 23.43 6.36 24.10
C HIS A 34 24.18 7.69 23.83
N GLU A 35 23.75 8.41 22.79
CA GLU A 35 24.17 9.78 22.48
C GLU A 35 22.97 10.74 22.67
N PRO A 36 23.07 11.74 23.57
CA PRO A 36 21.97 12.62 23.92
C PRO A 36 21.28 13.28 22.72
N GLY A 37 19.98 13.50 22.86
CA GLY A 37 19.16 14.17 21.86
C GLY A 37 18.77 15.61 22.20
N PRO A 38 18.42 16.42 21.18
CA PRO A 38 17.65 17.62 21.43
C PRO A 38 16.30 17.20 22.04
N LEU A 39 15.91 17.87 23.12
CA LEU A 39 14.64 17.69 23.79
C LEU A 39 14.04 19.08 24.01
N LEU A 40 12.73 19.22 23.79
CA LEU A 40 12.02 20.47 23.99
C LEU A 40 10.93 20.26 25.04
N THR A 41 10.60 21.29 25.82
CA THR A 41 9.44 21.27 26.71
C THR A 41 8.39 22.28 26.28
N ARG A 42 7.13 21.96 26.57
CA ARG A 42 5.98 22.85 26.32
C ARG A 42 5.05 22.84 27.54
N SER A 43 4.67 24.03 28.01
CA SER A 43 3.67 24.16 29.09
C SER A 43 2.27 23.74 28.62
N ALA A 44 1.48 23.14 29.52
CA ALA A 44 0.12 22.68 29.24
C ALA A 44 -0.83 23.78 28.71
N ASN A 45 -0.54 25.06 28.97
CA ASN A 45 -1.36 26.20 28.58
C ASN A 45 -0.94 26.89 27.26
N GLY A 46 0.17 26.48 26.64
CA GLY A 46 0.78 27.20 25.49
C GLY A 46 1.56 28.46 25.91
N ALA A 47 2.46 29.04 25.10
CA ALA A 47 2.62 28.87 23.65
C ALA A 47 4.06 28.70 23.14
N ALA A 48 5.09 28.75 23.99
CA ALA A 48 6.50 28.59 23.59
C ALA A 48 7.01 27.14 23.79
N GLU A 49 7.95 26.74 22.94
CA GLU A 49 8.77 25.53 23.13
C GLU A 49 10.14 25.97 23.69
N GLU A 50 10.55 25.39 24.82
CA GLU A 50 11.81 25.72 25.52
C GLU A 50 12.80 24.56 25.38
N PRO A 51 14.09 24.80 25.05
CA PRO A 51 15.12 23.76 25.08
C PRO A 51 15.23 23.13 26.47
N ALA A 52 15.37 21.81 26.52
CA ALA A 52 15.57 21.04 27.74
C ALA A 52 16.55 19.89 27.49
N THR A 53 17.00 19.27 28.58
CA THR A 53 17.92 18.13 28.56
C THR A 53 17.22 16.86 29.06
N GLU A 54 17.85 15.72 28.81
CA GLU A 54 17.42 14.41 29.32
C GLU A 54 17.59 14.33 30.86
N GLU A 55 18.48 15.14 31.43
CA GLU A 55 18.63 15.31 32.89
C GLU A 55 17.42 16.03 33.48
N ASP A 56 16.98 17.15 32.89
CA ASP A 56 15.74 17.84 33.28
C ASP A 56 14.51 16.89 33.22
N LEU A 57 14.48 15.97 32.25
CA LEU A 57 13.44 14.96 32.10
C LEU A 57 13.44 13.95 33.25
N LEU A 58 14.63 13.49 33.66
CA LEU A 58 14.82 12.59 34.80
C LEU A 58 14.45 13.28 36.12
N GLU A 59 14.88 14.53 36.33
CA GLU A 59 14.50 15.34 37.48
C GLU A 59 12.97 15.58 37.53
N ALA A 60 12.35 15.89 36.39
CA ALA A 60 10.90 16.12 36.33
C ALA A 60 10.08 14.85 36.65
N LEU A 61 10.60 13.66 36.33
CA LEU A 61 10.01 12.39 36.75
C LEU A 61 10.24 12.11 38.25
N LEU A 62 11.37 12.57 38.81
CA LEU A 62 11.76 12.39 40.20
C LEU A 62 11.33 13.51 41.16
N ARG A 63 10.67 14.57 40.64
CA ARG A 63 10.19 15.74 41.41
C ARG A 63 9.43 15.34 42.69
N PRO A 64 9.49 16.13 43.77
CA PRO A 64 8.72 15.86 44.98
C PRO A 64 7.24 15.64 44.68
N ALA A 65 6.63 14.69 45.40
CA ALA A 65 5.23 14.27 45.25
C ALA A 65 4.48 14.51 46.58
N ASP A 66 4.84 15.60 47.23
CA ASP A 66 4.45 15.98 48.60
C ASP A 66 3.08 16.69 48.60
N ASP A 67 2.64 17.16 47.43
CA ASP A 67 1.33 17.76 47.14
C ASP A 67 0.23 16.71 46.86
N GLY A 68 0.47 15.45 47.22
CA GLY A 68 -0.40 14.31 46.92
C GLY A 68 -0.50 13.93 45.43
N SER A 69 0.01 14.77 44.51
CA SER A 69 -0.20 14.62 43.07
C SER A 69 0.53 13.40 42.50
N ALA A 70 -0.08 12.78 41.49
CA ALA A 70 0.64 11.84 40.64
C ALA A 70 1.68 12.59 39.79
N VAL A 71 2.89 12.03 39.69
CA VAL A 71 3.95 12.60 38.85
C VAL A 71 3.83 11.98 37.46
N LEU A 72 3.42 12.78 36.48
CA LEU A 72 3.28 12.36 35.09
C LEU A 72 4.23 13.14 34.20
N VAL A 73 4.89 12.44 33.28
CA VAL A 73 5.80 12.97 32.27
C VAL A 73 5.39 12.38 30.93
N ALA A 74 4.90 13.22 30.01
CA ALA A 74 4.49 12.79 28.67
C ALA A 74 5.60 13.09 27.64
N ILE A 75 6.11 12.04 26.99
CA ILE A 75 7.17 12.11 25.97
C ILE A 75 6.52 11.95 24.58
N THR A 76 6.48 13.02 23.79
CA THR A 76 5.81 13.08 22.48
C THR A 76 6.82 13.24 21.33
N GLY A 77 6.33 13.11 20.09
CA GLY A 77 7.14 13.13 18.87
C GLY A 77 6.73 12.05 17.86
N GLY A 78 7.26 12.18 16.64
CA GLY A 78 6.85 11.36 15.50
C GLY A 78 7.14 9.86 15.64
N SER A 79 6.61 9.05 14.71
CA SER A 79 6.98 7.64 14.65
C SER A 79 8.47 7.48 14.32
N GLY A 80 9.15 6.59 15.05
CA GLY A 80 10.58 6.28 14.84
C GLY A 80 11.60 7.27 15.46
N VAL A 81 11.20 8.41 16.03
CA VAL A 81 12.15 9.45 16.52
C VAL A 81 12.94 9.08 17.80
N GLY A 82 12.62 7.96 18.45
CA GLY A 82 13.34 7.47 19.63
C GLY A 82 12.57 7.49 20.97
N LYS A 83 11.26 7.75 20.98
CA LYS A 83 10.46 7.79 22.23
C LYS A 83 10.66 6.58 23.15
N SER A 84 10.51 5.36 22.62
CA SER A 84 10.71 4.13 23.43
C SER A 84 12.16 3.95 23.89
N HIS A 85 13.15 4.49 23.15
CA HIS A 85 14.55 4.54 23.59
C HIS A 85 14.72 5.49 24.77
N MET A 86 14.03 6.63 24.79
CA MET A 86 14.00 7.55 25.94
C MET A 86 13.40 6.90 27.20
N VAL A 87 12.30 6.15 27.05
CA VAL A 87 11.68 5.40 28.17
C VAL A 87 12.63 4.32 28.72
N ARG A 88 13.38 3.64 27.85
CA ARG A 88 14.43 2.68 28.26
C ARG A 88 15.64 3.33 28.91
N TRP A 89 16.06 4.50 28.42
CA TRP A 89 17.10 5.30 29.05
C TRP A 89 16.68 5.70 30.47
N LEU A 90 15.47 6.21 30.66
CA LEU A 90 14.91 6.49 32.00
C LEU A 90 14.91 5.24 32.89
N HIS A 91 14.49 4.08 32.37
CA HIS A 91 14.53 2.81 33.12
C HIS A 91 15.95 2.45 33.61
N ALA A 92 16.95 2.57 32.72
CA ALA A 92 18.34 2.25 33.03
C ALA A 92 18.98 3.27 33.99
N GLN A 93 18.67 4.57 33.87
CA GLN A 93 19.16 5.58 34.82
C GLN A 93 18.49 5.44 36.20
N LEU A 94 17.17 5.23 36.27
CA LEU A 94 16.47 4.98 37.53
C LEU A 94 16.97 3.73 38.26
N LYS A 95 17.47 2.73 37.53
CA LYS A 95 18.14 1.55 38.10
C LYS A 95 19.47 1.84 38.79
N ARG A 96 20.16 2.93 38.41
CA ARG A 96 21.44 3.38 39.00
C ARG A 96 21.27 4.55 39.98
N HIS A 97 20.13 5.23 39.94
CA HIS A 97 19.83 6.41 40.74
C HIS A 97 19.95 6.13 42.25
N PRO A 98 20.48 7.06 43.09
CA PRO A 98 20.67 6.84 44.53
C PRO A 98 19.40 6.45 45.31
N ARG A 99 18.21 6.80 44.79
CA ARG A 99 16.91 6.40 45.39
C ARG A 99 16.41 5.01 44.96
N ARG A 100 17.20 4.21 44.22
CA ARG A 100 16.76 2.94 43.59
C ARG A 100 15.97 2.01 44.51
N ASP A 101 16.42 1.83 45.75
CA ASP A 101 15.81 0.90 46.71
C ASP A 101 14.43 1.36 47.21
N GLN A 102 14.12 2.65 47.04
CA GLN A 102 12.81 3.26 47.31
C GLN A 102 11.85 3.11 46.13
N LEU A 103 12.32 2.71 44.95
CA LEU A 103 11.54 2.72 43.70
C LEU A 103 11.21 1.31 43.23
N VAL A 104 9.93 1.01 43.03
CA VAL A 104 9.46 -0.17 42.29
C VAL A 104 9.31 0.24 40.83
N ILE A 105 10.33 -0.07 40.02
CA ILE A 105 10.40 0.37 38.63
C ILE A 105 9.85 -0.71 37.71
N VAL A 106 8.85 -0.35 36.89
CA VAL A 106 8.10 -1.26 36.03
C VAL A 106 8.12 -0.75 34.59
N LEU A 107 8.81 -1.50 33.71
CA LEU A 107 8.82 -1.23 32.27
C LEU A 107 7.69 -1.98 31.57
N VAL A 108 6.79 -1.22 30.95
CA VAL A 108 5.64 -1.68 30.16
C VAL A 108 5.99 -1.61 28.67
N PRO A 109 6.25 -2.75 28.01
CA PRO A 109 6.56 -2.78 26.58
C PRO A 109 5.32 -2.50 25.73
N LYS A 110 5.54 -2.16 24.47
CA LYS A 110 4.49 -1.83 23.48
C LYS A 110 3.39 -2.88 23.32
N THR A 111 3.69 -4.13 23.65
CA THR A 111 2.82 -5.30 23.44
C THR A 111 2.17 -5.80 24.74
N ALA A 112 2.29 -5.07 25.84
CA ALA A 112 1.72 -5.49 27.12
C ALA A 112 0.19 -5.54 27.10
N SER A 113 -0.39 -6.56 27.74
CA SER A 113 -1.78 -6.52 28.19
C SER A 113 -1.86 -5.89 29.59
N LEU A 114 -3.06 -5.48 30.03
CA LEU A 114 -3.23 -4.91 31.38
C LEU A 114 -2.87 -5.94 32.46
N ARG A 115 -3.18 -7.23 32.23
CA ARG A 115 -2.69 -8.36 33.01
C ARG A 115 -1.16 -8.35 33.13
N GLN A 116 -0.44 -8.32 32.01
CA GLN A 116 1.02 -8.29 32.00
C GLN A 116 1.60 -7.06 32.72
N VAL A 117 0.89 -5.91 32.72
CA VAL A 117 1.29 -4.73 33.52
C VAL A 117 1.22 -5.06 35.01
N VAL A 118 0.11 -5.63 35.52
CA VAL A 118 -0.02 -5.99 36.94
C VAL A 118 0.97 -7.09 37.34
N GLU A 119 1.16 -8.13 36.51
CA GLU A 119 2.16 -9.17 36.74
C GLU A 119 3.58 -8.57 36.85
N ARG A 120 3.93 -7.58 36.01
CA ARG A 120 5.21 -6.85 36.10
C ARG A 120 5.31 -5.92 37.30
N ILE A 121 4.19 -5.37 37.81
CA ILE A 121 4.16 -4.62 39.07
C ILE A 121 4.40 -5.55 40.27
N LEU A 122 3.81 -6.76 40.25
CA LEU A 122 3.93 -7.75 41.33
C LEU A 122 5.27 -8.50 41.34
N ALA A 123 5.86 -8.78 40.18
CA ALA A 123 7.11 -9.55 40.06
C ALA A 123 8.29 -9.09 40.96
N PRO A 124 8.57 -7.79 41.18
CA PRO A 124 9.63 -7.34 42.09
C PRO A 124 9.21 -7.25 43.58
N LEU A 125 8.01 -7.71 43.96
CA LEU A 125 7.45 -7.55 45.31
C LEU A 125 7.44 -8.88 46.08
N GLU A 126 8.05 -8.88 47.26
CA GLU A 126 8.19 -10.06 48.11
C GLU A 126 7.28 -9.98 49.35
N GLY A 127 6.62 -11.10 49.68
CA GLY A 127 5.80 -11.25 50.89
C GLY A 127 4.45 -11.90 50.63
N ASP A 128 3.84 -12.47 51.68
CA ASP A 128 2.57 -13.22 51.56
C ASP A 128 1.41 -12.38 51.04
N ALA A 129 1.35 -11.08 51.39
CA ALA A 129 0.33 -10.17 50.87
C ALA A 129 0.39 -10.03 49.34
N TYR A 130 1.59 -9.95 48.77
CA TYR A 130 1.77 -9.84 47.31
C TYR A 130 1.56 -11.19 46.62
N ARG A 131 1.96 -12.32 47.24
CA ARG A 131 1.62 -13.67 46.76
C ARG A 131 0.12 -13.90 46.68
N ASN A 132 -0.65 -13.44 47.68
CA ASN A 132 -2.10 -13.55 47.66
C ASN A 132 -2.72 -12.72 46.52
N LEU A 133 -2.28 -11.46 46.33
CA LEU A 133 -2.71 -10.63 45.19
C LEU A 133 -2.35 -11.25 43.83
N GLN A 134 -1.21 -11.94 43.73
CA GLN A 134 -0.80 -12.67 42.52
C GLN A 134 -1.69 -13.89 42.26
N ALA A 135 -2.08 -14.62 43.30
CA ALA A 135 -3.02 -15.74 43.20
C ALA A 135 -4.46 -15.27 42.89
N GLU A 136 -4.90 -14.15 43.46
CA GLU A 136 -6.18 -13.50 43.14
C GLU A 136 -6.22 -13.04 41.67
N LEU A 137 -5.14 -12.40 41.18
CA LEU A 137 -5.01 -12.01 39.77
C LEU A 137 -5.06 -13.22 38.83
N ALA A 138 -4.32 -14.29 39.14
CA ALA A 138 -4.36 -15.53 38.35
C ALA A 138 -5.78 -16.12 38.29
N LYS A 139 -6.46 -16.20 39.44
CA LYS A 139 -7.83 -16.72 39.54
C LYS A 139 -8.87 -15.85 38.82
N ALA A 140 -8.73 -14.53 38.86
CA ALA A 140 -9.60 -13.61 38.13
C ALA A 140 -9.45 -13.77 36.61
N VAL A 141 -8.25 -14.11 36.13
CA VAL A 141 -8.00 -14.39 34.70
C VAL A 141 -8.43 -15.81 34.30
N GLU A 142 -8.33 -16.81 35.18
CA GLU A 142 -8.90 -18.15 34.91
C GLU A 142 -10.43 -18.13 34.78
N GLN A 143 -11.11 -17.15 35.37
CA GLN A 143 -12.56 -16.93 35.21
C GLN A 143 -12.93 -16.26 33.88
N LEU A 144 -11.97 -15.66 33.18
CA LEU A 144 -12.12 -15.11 31.83
C LEU A 144 -11.96 -16.21 30.78
N ASN A 145 -13.01 -17.01 30.60
CA ASN A 145 -13.09 -17.93 29.46
C ASN A 145 -13.00 -17.14 28.15
N THR A 146 -11.95 -17.40 27.34
CA THR A 146 -11.69 -16.74 26.05
C THR A 146 -12.91 -16.76 25.13
N ARG A 147 -13.71 -17.84 25.18
CA ARG A 147 -14.92 -18.01 24.39
C ARG A 147 -16.08 -17.14 24.87
N ASP A 148 -16.25 -16.96 26.18
CA ASP A 148 -17.30 -16.07 26.71
C ASP A 148 -16.94 -14.60 26.42
N ALA A 149 -15.65 -14.26 26.52
CA ALA A 149 -15.13 -12.94 26.16
C ALA A 149 -15.22 -12.65 24.65
N SER A 150 -15.08 -13.64 23.76
CA SER A 150 -15.27 -13.45 22.31
C SER A 150 -16.75 -13.23 21.93
N LEU A 151 -17.69 -13.92 22.59
CA LEU A 151 -19.13 -13.67 22.45
C LEU A 151 -19.54 -12.28 22.96
N MET A 152 -18.97 -11.84 24.09
CA MET A 152 -19.15 -10.45 24.56
C MET A 152 -18.56 -9.43 23.58
N LEU A 153 -17.42 -9.75 22.95
CA LEU A 153 -16.79 -8.87 21.96
C LEU A 153 -17.64 -8.73 20.70
N ALA A 154 -18.21 -9.82 20.18
CA ALA A 154 -19.17 -9.78 19.06
C ALA A 154 -20.37 -8.88 19.38
N THR A 155 -20.96 -9.07 20.56
CA THR A 155 -22.09 -8.28 21.05
C THR A 155 -21.73 -6.80 21.12
N SER A 156 -20.57 -6.46 21.69
CA SER A 156 -20.14 -5.05 21.81
C SER A 156 -19.72 -4.42 20.49
N LEU A 157 -19.10 -5.16 19.57
CA LEU A 157 -18.84 -4.71 18.20
C LEU A 157 -20.15 -4.38 17.49
N GLY A 158 -21.15 -5.25 17.63
CA GLY A 158 -22.49 -5.04 17.09
C GLY A 158 -23.20 -3.80 17.64
N ILE A 159 -22.89 -3.35 18.87
CA ILE A 159 -23.41 -2.11 19.46
C ILE A 159 -22.65 -0.89 18.91
N GLU A 160 -21.32 -0.94 18.88
CA GLU A 160 -20.48 0.19 18.44
C GLU A 160 -20.59 0.48 16.93
N LEU A 161 -20.76 -0.55 16.11
CA LEU A 161 -21.06 -0.38 14.69
C LEU A 161 -22.43 0.31 14.47
N GLU A 162 -23.44 -0.01 15.29
CA GLU A 162 -24.74 0.68 15.21
C GLU A 162 -24.60 2.17 15.59
N ARG A 163 -23.96 2.47 16.72
CA ARG A 163 -23.73 3.86 17.17
C ARG A 163 -22.98 4.67 16.11
N LYS A 164 -21.98 4.09 15.46
CA LYS A 164 -21.24 4.73 14.36
C LYS A 164 -22.08 4.91 13.09
N TYR A 165 -22.95 3.95 12.78
CA TYR A 165 -23.88 4.07 11.68
C TYR A 165 -24.86 5.23 11.90
N GLU A 166 -25.44 5.35 13.10
CA GLU A 166 -26.32 6.46 13.48
C GLU A 166 -25.61 7.82 13.41
N MET A 167 -24.43 7.95 14.03
CA MET A 167 -23.64 9.19 14.00
C MET A 167 -23.26 9.62 12.58
N GLY A 168 -22.80 8.69 11.74
CA GLY A 168 -22.45 9.03 10.35
C GLY A 168 -23.69 9.32 9.48
N MET A 169 -24.83 8.67 9.75
CA MET A 169 -26.11 9.00 9.11
C MET A 169 -26.60 10.40 9.51
N GLN A 170 -26.34 10.84 10.76
CA GLN A 170 -26.59 12.22 11.17
C GLN A 170 -25.64 13.20 10.48
N ALA A 171 -24.33 12.91 10.46
CA ALA A 171 -23.34 13.74 9.75
C ALA A 171 -23.64 13.89 8.25
N LEU A 172 -24.14 12.84 7.56
CA LEU A 172 -24.60 12.92 6.17
C LEU A 172 -25.90 13.73 5.97
N ARG A 173 -26.70 13.94 7.02
CA ARG A 173 -27.89 14.82 6.97
C ARG A 173 -27.52 16.28 7.16
N GLU A 174 -26.50 16.55 7.97
CA GLU A 174 -26.04 17.88 8.37
C GLU A 174 -24.92 18.45 7.46
N GLY A 175 -24.11 17.59 6.84
CA GLY A 175 -23.01 17.96 5.94
C GLY A 175 -23.34 17.93 4.44
N ASP A 176 -22.29 17.94 3.61
CA ASP A 176 -22.45 17.81 2.16
C ASP A 176 -23.03 16.43 1.81
N LYS A 177 -24.20 16.47 1.18
CA LYS A 177 -24.95 15.26 0.83
C LYS A 177 -24.24 14.40 -0.18
N ASP A 178 -23.23 14.89 -0.93
CA ASP A 178 -22.60 14.11 -2.00
C ASP A 178 -21.25 13.43 -1.68
N ASP A 179 -20.81 13.40 -0.41
CA ASP A 179 -19.67 12.58 -0.01
C ASP A 179 -19.95 11.07 -0.21
N ARG A 180 -19.39 10.55 -1.30
CA ARG A 180 -19.48 9.13 -1.66
C ARG A 180 -18.67 8.23 -0.74
N GLY A 181 -17.53 8.70 -0.23
CA GLY A 181 -16.66 7.94 0.66
C GLY A 181 -17.34 7.67 2.01
N ALA A 182 -17.98 8.70 2.59
CA ALA A 182 -18.79 8.55 3.80
C ALA A 182 -19.94 7.56 3.61
N ARG A 183 -20.67 7.64 2.48
CA ARG A 183 -21.75 6.70 2.14
C ARG A 183 -21.27 5.25 1.98
N ASP A 184 -20.18 5.02 1.24
CA ASP A 184 -19.63 3.67 1.03
C ASP A 184 -19.13 3.08 2.38
N ARG A 185 -18.51 3.89 3.25
CA ARG A 185 -18.14 3.48 4.62
C ARG A 185 -19.38 3.11 5.45
N LEU A 186 -20.43 3.92 5.44
CA LEU A 186 -21.67 3.67 6.19
C LEU A 186 -22.46 2.46 5.70
N ALA A 187 -22.49 2.22 4.39
CA ALA A 187 -23.08 1.01 3.83
C ALA A 187 -22.38 -0.25 4.37
N LEU A 188 -21.05 -0.23 4.43
CA LEU A 188 -20.26 -1.30 5.04
C LEU A 188 -20.48 -1.40 6.56
N THR A 189 -20.52 -0.29 7.31
CA THR A 189 -20.80 -0.30 8.76
C THR A 189 -22.12 -1.01 9.08
N LYS A 190 -23.19 -0.69 8.34
CA LYS A 190 -24.50 -1.35 8.50
C LYS A 190 -24.40 -2.85 8.24
N ILE A 191 -23.74 -3.22 7.15
CA ILE A 191 -23.59 -4.61 6.71
C ILE A 191 -22.78 -5.44 7.71
N LEU A 192 -21.67 -4.91 8.20
CA LEU A 192 -20.82 -5.55 9.21
C LEU A 192 -21.54 -5.72 10.54
N ARG A 193 -22.39 -4.76 10.92
CA ARG A 193 -23.25 -4.87 12.11
C ARG A 193 -24.24 -6.03 12.02
N GLU A 194 -24.82 -6.30 10.85
CA GLU A 194 -25.67 -7.49 10.65
C GLU A 194 -24.83 -8.77 10.69
N LEU A 195 -23.67 -8.77 10.04
CA LEU A 195 -22.77 -9.93 9.92
C LEU A 195 -22.24 -10.41 11.30
N VAL A 196 -21.74 -9.50 12.14
CA VAL A 196 -21.21 -9.82 13.48
C VAL A 196 -22.31 -10.24 14.47
N ARG A 197 -23.59 -9.94 14.17
CA ARG A 197 -24.75 -10.33 14.99
C ARG A 197 -25.39 -11.65 14.55
N ASP A 198 -24.95 -12.25 13.44
CA ASP A 198 -25.51 -13.51 12.97
C ASP A 198 -24.86 -14.70 13.70
N ALA A 199 -25.67 -15.56 14.33
CA ALA A 199 -25.18 -16.67 15.16
C ALA A 199 -24.37 -17.67 14.33
N ASP A 200 -24.88 -18.05 13.15
CA ASP A 200 -24.24 -19.03 12.26
C ASP A 200 -22.92 -18.50 11.68
N VAL A 201 -22.74 -17.18 11.63
CA VAL A 201 -21.48 -16.51 11.24
C VAL A 201 -20.54 -16.40 12.43
N LEU A 202 -21.09 -16.15 13.62
CA LEU A 202 -20.32 -15.99 14.84
C LEU A 202 -19.72 -17.32 15.31
N ASP A 203 -20.50 -18.41 15.35
CA ASP A 203 -20.03 -19.67 15.91
C ASP A 203 -19.01 -20.39 14.99
N ASP A 204 -19.26 -20.41 13.67
CA ASP A 204 -18.47 -21.19 12.71
C ASP A 204 -17.36 -20.41 11.98
N TRP A 205 -17.31 -19.07 12.10
CA TRP A 205 -16.33 -18.24 11.39
C TRP A 205 -15.74 -17.11 12.25
N PHE A 206 -16.53 -16.12 12.66
CA PHE A 206 -16.04 -14.95 13.39
C PHE A 206 -15.53 -15.31 14.79
N GLY A 207 -16.03 -16.38 15.40
CA GLY A 207 -15.62 -16.85 16.72
C GLY A 207 -14.11 -17.10 16.80
N VAL A 208 -13.52 -17.75 15.80
CA VAL A 208 -12.07 -18.00 15.72
C VAL A 208 -11.28 -16.69 15.61
N VAL A 209 -11.77 -15.72 14.81
CA VAL A 209 -11.15 -14.39 14.66
C VAL A 209 -11.20 -13.59 15.96
N LEU A 210 -12.36 -13.61 16.63
CA LEU A 210 -12.58 -12.89 17.88
C LEU A 210 -11.83 -13.55 19.04
N GLU A 211 -11.77 -14.89 19.11
CA GLU A 211 -10.93 -15.62 20.06
C GLU A 211 -9.44 -15.31 19.87
N ARG A 212 -8.94 -15.25 18.63
CA ARG A 212 -7.56 -14.78 18.34
C ARG A 212 -7.32 -13.38 18.91
N ILE A 213 -8.21 -12.43 18.61
CA ILE A 213 -8.07 -11.03 19.06
C ILE A 213 -8.15 -10.92 20.58
N VAL A 214 -9.12 -11.59 21.22
CA VAL A 214 -9.29 -11.62 22.68
C VAL A 214 -8.09 -12.26 23.36
N ARG A 215 -7.65 -13.45 22.90
CA ARG A 215 -6.48 -14.15 23.42
C ARG A 215 -5.23 -13.28 23.37
N GLN A 216 -4.90 -12.74 22.19
CA GLN A 216 -3.73 -11.86 22.03
C GLN A 216 -3.84 -10.56 22.85
N THR A 217 -5.05 -10.07 23.12
CA THR A 217 -5.27 -8.89 23.99
C THR A 217 -5.13 -9.22 25.48
N LEU A 218 -5.52 -10.43 25.91
CA LEU A 218 -5.40 -10.90 27.29
C LEU A 218 -3.98 -11.38 27.64
N GLU A 219 -3.42 -12.26 26.83
CA GLU A 219 -2.14 -12.95 27.07
C GLU A 219 -0.93 -12.06 26.78
N GLY A 220 -1.07 -11.11 25.84
CA GLY A 220 0.02 -10.28 25.34
C GLY A 220 0.95 -11.01 24.36
N GLY A 221 2.12 -10.43 24.05
CA GLY A 221 3.10 -11.01 23.11
C GLY A 221 3.31 -10.18 21.82
N SER A 222 4.48 -10.32 21.19
CA SER A 222 4.82 -9.61 19.95
C SER A 222 4.32 -10.35 18.71
N GLU A 223 3.84 -9.62 17.69
CA GLU A 223 3.44 -10.19 16.38
C GLU A 223 4.57 -11.03 15.76
N ALA A 224 5.83 -10.65 15.99
CA ALA A 224 7.02 -11.38 15.54
C ALA A 224 7.30 -12.70 16.31
N GLN A 225 6.64 -12.92 17.44
CA GLN A 225 6.79 -14.13 18.27
C GLN A 225 5.59 -15.08 18.12
N THR A 226 4.38 -14.55 17.97
CA THR A 226 3.15 -15.34 17.87
C THR A 226 2.70 -15.59 16.43
N GLY A 227 3.08 -14.71 15.49
CA GLY A 227 2.56 -14.73 14.11
C GLY A 227 1.09 -14.29 13.99
N GLU A 228 0.43 -13.97 15.11
CA GLU A 228 -0.99 -13.61 15.17
C GLU A 228 -1.18 -12.11 15.40
N LEU A 229 -2.21 -11.54 14.77
CA LEU A 229 -2.47 -10.10 14.79
C LEU A 229 -3.62 -9.73 15.74
N ARG A 230 -3.43 -8.65 16.52
CA ARG A 230 -4.44 -8.05 17.44
C ARG A 230 -5.46 -7.13 16.77
N ARG A 231 -5.64 -7.30 15.46
CA ARG A 231 -6.47 -6.44 14.61
C ARG A 231 -7.26 -7.30 13.65
N PHE A 232 -8.31 -6.71 13.09
CA PHE A 232 -8.91 -7.25 11.88
C PHE A 232 -7.97 -7.06 10.68
N ILE A 233 -7.90 -8.07 9.83
CA ILE A 233 -7.25 -8.02 8.52
C ILE A 233 -8.26 -8.36 7.40
N PRO A 234 -7.97 -8.00 6.13
CA PRO A 234 -8.88 -8.30 5.02
C PRO A 234 -9.20 -9.80 4.88
N ASP A 235 -8.28 -10.66 5.27
CA ASP A 235 -8.43 -12.12 5.19
C ASP A 235 -9.39 -12.68 6.24
N ASP A 236 -9.60 -11.98 7.37
CA ASP A 236 -10.64 -12.33 8.35
C ASP A 236 -12.05 -12.21 7.75
N LEU A 237 -12.19 -11.46 6.65
CA LEU A 237 -13.43 -11.24 5.90
C LEU A 237 -13.57 -12.16 4.67
N VAL A 238 -12.78 -13.23 4.61
CA VAL A 238 -12.94 -14.34 3.66
C VAL A 238 -13.78 -15.43 4.33
N VAL A 239 -14.82 -15.90 3.64
CA VAL A 239 -15.69 -16.98 4.11
C VAL A 239 -14.89 -18.29 4.15
N PRO A 240 -14.85 -19.02 5.28
CA PRO A 240 -14.17 -20.31 5.37
C PRO A 240 -14.84 -21.38 4.50
N ASP A 241 -14.05 -22.28 3.91
CA ASP A 241 -14.57 -23.41 3.09
C ASP A 241 -15.50 -24.35 3.88
N ALA A 242 -15.40 -24.37 5.20
CA ALA A 242 -16.25 -25.16 6.09
C ALA A 242 -17.62 -24.51 6.38
N TRP A 243 -17.81 -23.23 6.05
CA TRP A 243 -19.02 -22.47 6.36
C TRP A 243 -20.07 -22.60 5.24
N SER A 244 -21.29 -23.02 5.58
CA SER A 244 -22.36 -23.28 4.60
C SER A 244 -23.30 -22.09 4.45
N PRO A 245 -23.48 -21.52 3.23
CA PRO A 245 -24.45 -20.46 2.98
C PRO A 245 -25.90 -20.94 2.90
N ALA A 246 -26.17 -22.25 3.02
CA ALA A 246 -27.48 -22.85 2.70
C ALA A 246 -28.63 -22.30 3.58
N ASP A 247 -28.37 -22.09 4.87
CA ASP A 247 -29.36 -21.61 5.85
C ASP A 247 -29.15 -20.13 6.24
N ALA A 248 -28.20 -19.44 5.59
CA ALA A 248 -27.80 -18.08 5.94
C ALA A 248 -28.92 -17.05 5.72
N LYS A 249 -29.05 -16.11 6.68
CA LYS A 249 -30.06 -15.04 6.64
C LYS A 249 -29.88 -14.14 5.41
N ARG A 250 -30.97 -13.58 4.89
CA ARG A 250 -30.92 -12.66 3.71
C ARG A 250 -30.01 -11.44 3.93
N SER A 251 -29.94 -10.93 5.16
CA SER A 251 -29.00 -9.86 5.56
C SER A 251 -27.54 -10.31 5.41
N THR A 252 -27.22 -11.51 5.86
CA THR A 252 -25.91 -12.16 5.78
C THR A 252 -25.52 -12.49 4.35
N VAL A 253 -26.42 -13.04 3.54
CA VAL A 253 -26.17 -13.25 2.10
C VAL A 253 -25.90 -11.91 1.39
N ALA A 254 -26.65 -10.86 1.70
CA ALA A 254 -26.40 -9.52 1.16
C ALA A 254 -25.07 -8.93 1.67
N ALA A 255 -24.67 -9.22 2.91
CA ALA A 255 -23.39 -8.84 3.47
C ALA A 255 -22.22 -9.49 2.73
N LEU A 256 -22.30 -10.80 2.54
CA LEU A 256 -21.31 -11.60 1.80
C LEU A 256 -21.19 -11.16 0.35
N GLN A 257 -22.32 -10.91 -0.33
CA GLN A 257 -22.31 -10.38 -1.71
C GLN A 257 -21.61 -9.01 -1.79
N GLN A 258 -21.77 -8.14 -0.78
CA GLN A 258 -21.12 -6.84 -0.74
C GLN A 258 -19.63 -6.92 -0.36
N LEU A 259 -19.23 -7.88 0.48
CA LEU A 259 -17.83 -8.14 0.79
C LEU A 259 -17.08 -8.88 -0.33
N ALA A 260 -17.78 -9.70 -1.12
CA ALA A 260 -17.22 -10.41 -2.28
C ALA A 260 -17.21 -9.55 -3.56
N LYS A 261 -17.99 -8.47 -3.62
CA LYS A 261 -18.05 -7.58 -4.77
C LYS A 261 -16.66 -7.02 -5.12
N ASP A 262 -16.40 -6.88 -6.42
CA ASP A 262 -15.15 -6.37 -6.97
C ASP A 262 -13.93 -7.21 -6.49
N ASP A 263 -14.05 -8.54 -6.52
CA ASP A 263 -13.10 -9.55 -6.01
C ASP A 263 -12.61 -9.32 -4.58
N GLY A 264 -13.47 -8.75 -3.73
CA GLY A 264 -13.11 -8.44 -2.35
C GLY A 264 -12.37 -7.12 -2.16
N ALA A 265 -12.35 -6.23 -3.16
CA ALA A 265 -11.79 -4.88 -3.02
C ALA A 265 -12.45 -4.04 -1.90
N ARG A 266 -13.61 -4.48 -1.37
CA ARG A 266 -14.28 -3.90 -0.21
C ARG A 266 -13.78 -4.44 1.15
N ARG A 267 -13.08 -5.58 1.19
CA ARG A 267 -12.56 -6.19 2.43
C ARG A 267 -11.57 -5.28 3.20
N PRO A 268 -10.63 -4.55 2.57
CA PRO A 268 -9.75 -3.64 3.29
C PRO A 268 -10.50 -2.53 4.03
N LEU A 269 -11.44 -1.86 3.35
CA LEU A 269 -12.26 -0.81 3.96
C LEU A 269 -13.19 -1.38 5.04
N ALA A 270 -13.67 -2.61 4.89
CA ALA A 270 -14.47 -3.29 5.89
C ALA A 270 -13.65 -3.68 7.13
N ALA A 271 -12.41 -4.14 6.96
CA ALA A 271 -11.47 -4.39 8.05
C ALA A 271 -11.14 -3.09 8.81
N ASP A 272 -10.93 -1.97 8.10
CA ASP A 272 -10.76 -0.65 8.73
C ASP A 272 -11.99 -0.23 9.58
N VAL A 273 -13.20 -0.47 9.07
CA VAL A 273 -14.45 -0.15 9.80
C VAL A 273 -14.62 -0.99 11.07
N LEU A 274 -14.29 -2.29 11.00
CA LEU A 274 -14.24 -3.16 12.18
C LEU A 274 -13.14 -2.71 13.15
N GLN A 275 -11.96 -2.37 12.64
CA GLN A 275 -10.81 -1.97 13.45
C GLN A 275 -11.07 -0.67 14.21
N ASP A 276 -11.71 0.33 13.59
CA ASP A 276 -12.11 1.55 14.31
C ASP A 276 -13.09 1.23 15.46
N ALA A 277 -13.93 0.18 15.33
CA ALA A 277 -14.95 -0.22 16.30
C ALA A 277 -14.41 -1.17 17.38
N LEU A 278 -13.26 -1.81 17.13
CA LEU A 278 -12.65 -2.80 18.02
C LEU A 278 -12.23 -2.22 19.37
N ASP A 279 -11.58 -1.06 19.39
CA ASP A 279 -11.08 -0.44 20.64
C ASP A 279 -12.21 -0.09 21.63
N PRO A 280 -13.31 0.59 21.22
CA PRO A 280 -14.48 0.80 22.08
C PRO A 280 -15.17 -0.51 22.51
N ALA A 281 -15.20 -1.52 21.65
CA ALA A 281 -15.80 -2.81 21.95
C ALA A 281 -15.00 -3.60 23.00
N LEU A 282 -13.67 -3.71 22.84
CA LEU A 282 -12.77 -4.33 23.82
C LEU A 282 -12.88 -3.67 25.19
N ARG A 283 -12.88 -2.33 25.26
CA ARG A 283 -13.09 -1.58 26.52
C ARG A 283 -14.39 -1.96 27.23
N THR A 284 -15.44 -2.27 26.46
CA THR A 284 -16.74 -2.66 27.00
C THR A 284 -16.72 -4.10 27.51
N VAL A 285 -16.08 -5.03 26.78
CA VAL A 285 -15.87 -6.42 27.24
C VAL A 285 -15.09 -6.47 28.54
N PHE A 286 -13.99 -5.73 28.66
CA PHE A 286 -13.19 -5.74 29.89
C PHE A 286 -13.93 -5.10 31.07
N ARG A 287 -14.78 -4.11 30.85
CA ARG A 287 -15.71 -3.61 31.89
C ARG A 287 -16.76 -4.62 32.32
N PHE A 288 -17.29 -5.44 31.40
CA PHE A 288 -18.21 -6.53 31.77
C PHE A 288 -17.49 -7.63 32.54
N SER A 289 -16.23 -7.92 32.22
CA SER A 289 -15.37 -8.80 33.02
C SER A 289 -15.10 -8.24 34.42
N GLU A 290 -14.80 -6.95 34.54
CA GLU A 290 -14.59 -6.25 35.82
C GLU A 290 -15.84 -6.33 36.72
N ALA A 291 -17.04 -6.37 36.14
CA ALA A 291 -18.31 -6.52 36.86
C ALA A 291 -18.64 -7.98 37.26
N LEU A 292 -17.94 -8.97 36.71
CA LEU A 292 -18.14 -10.40 37.00
C LEU A 292 -17.08 -10.97 37.97
N GLY A 293 -15.90 -10.35 38.03
CA GLY A 293 -14.92 -10.57 39.10
C GLY A 293 -15.30 -9.82 40.39
N GLN A 294 -14.80 -10.29 41.54
CA GLN A 294 -15.07 -9.61 42.82
C GLN A 294 -14.30 -8.30 43.02
N ARG A 295 -13.28 -8.02 42.18
CA ARG A 295 -12.41 -6.83 42.24
C ARG A 295 -11.90 -6.43 40.85
N THR A 296 -11.71 -5.14 40.60
CA THR A 296 -11.14 -4.65 39.32
C THR A 296 -9.61 -4.61 39.35
N ILE A 297 -8.98 -4.46 38.18
CA ILE A 297 -7.52 -4.32 38.10
C ILE A 297 -7.04 -3.01 38.72
N GLU A 298 -7.81 -1.91 38.61
CA GLU A 298 -7.46 -0.68 39.32
C GLU A 298 -7.50 -0.86 40.84
N GLU A 299 -8.43 -1.65 41.38
CA GLU A 299 -8.49 -1.97 42.82
C GLU A 299 -7.29 -2.82 43.26
N ILE A 300 -6.85 -3.79 42.45
CA ILE A 300 -5.63 -4.58 42.73
C ILE A 300 -4.40 -3.65 42.80
N VAL A 301 -4.26 -2.71 41.87
CA VAL A 301 -3.13 -1.77 41.87
C VAL A 301 -3.27 -0.69 42.95
N ASP A 302 -4.49 -0.33 43.37
CA ASP A 302 -4.74 0.52 44.53
C ASP A 302 -4.25 -0.16 45.82
N ASP A 303 -4.58 -1.43 46.02
CA ASP A 303 -4.10 -2.23 47.16
C ASP A 303 -2.57 -2.41 47.13
N ILE A 304 -1.97 -2.62 45.96
CA ILE A 304 -0.49 -2.61 45.80
C ILE A 304 0.07 -1.24 46.25
N ARG A 305 -0.51 -0.12 45.80
CA ARG A 305 -0.03 1.22 46.19
C ARG A 305 -0.23 1.51 47.68
N ARG A 306 -1.31 1.03 48.31
CA ARG A 306 -1.51 1.11 49.77
C ARG A 306 -0.43 0.31 50.50
N ARG A 307 -0.09 -0.89 50.01
CA ARG A 307 0.96 -1.73 50.62
C ARG A 307 2.36 -1.15 50.45
N LEU A 308 2.68 -0.63 49.26
CA LEU A 308 3.97 0.04 49.00
C LEU A 308 4.19 1.26 49.91
N LEU A 309 3.12 1.97 50.32
CA LEU A 309 3.22 3.06 51.28
C LEU A 309 3.73 2.60 52.65
N VAL A 310 3.24 1.45 53.14
CA VAL A 310 3.70 0.81 54.38
C VAL A 310 5.17 0.44 54.27
N ASP A 311 5.58 -0.10 53.12
CA ASP A 311 6.96 -0.48 52.80
C ASP A 311 7.87 0.74 52.50
N ARG A 312 7.33 1.97 52.55
CA ARG A 312 8.00 3.25 52.19
C ARG A 312 8.60 3.28 50.78
N LYS A 313 7.95 2.61 49.84
CA LYS A 313 8.33 2.54 48.42
C LYS A 313 7.38 3.36 47.55
N GLU A 314 7.88 3.83 46.42
CA GLU A 314 7.13 4.52 45.38
C GLU A 314 7.03 3.62 44.13
N LEU A 315 5.92 3.71 43.40
CA LEU A 315 5.73 2.97 42.15
C LEU A 315 6.15 3.85 40.97
N VAL A 316 7.01 3.32 40.08
CA VAL A 316 7.42 3.99 38.84
C VAL A 316 6.99 3.15 37.64
N LEU A 317 6.09 3.69 36.83
CA LEU A 317 5.58 3.06 35.62
C LEU A 317 6.19 3.71 34.37
N LEU A 318 6.79 2.92 33.49
CA LEU A 318 7.49 3.41 32.30
C LEU A 318 6.86 2.76 31.07
N ILE A 319 6.11 3.54 30.27
CA ILE A 319 5.30 3.03 29.16
C ILE A 319 5.96 3.40 27.83
N GLU A 320 6.44 2.39 27.09
CA GLU A 320 7.26 2.56 25.87
C GLU A 320 6.53 3.10 24.65
N ASP A 321 5.24 2.84 24.53
CA ASP A 321 4.34 3.36 23.49
C ASP A 321 2.88 3.19 23.94
N PHE A 322 2.22 4.29 24.32
CA PHE A 322 0.83 4.27 24.78
C PHE A 322 -0.19 3.97 23.67
N ALA A 323 0.15 4.27 22.42
CA ALA A 323 -0.75 4.02 21.28
C ALA A 323 -0.84 2.53 20.95
N ALA A 324 0.23 1.77 21.21
CA ALA A 324 0.26 0.33 21.00
C ALA A 324 -0.57 -0.46 22.04
N LEU A 325 -0.91 0.14 23.19
CA LEU A 325 -1.68 -0.47 24.28
C LEU A 325 -3.21 -0.40 24.05
N ALA A 326 -3.66 -0.86 22.88
CA ALA A 326 -5.07 -0.93 22.48
C ALA A 326 -5.95 -1.60 23.55
N GLY A 327 -7.22 -1.19 23.66
CA GLY A 327 -8.18 -1.67 24.66
C GLY A 327 -7.95 -1.24 26.12
N ILE A 328 -6.70 -1.03 26.58
CA ILE A 328 -6.36 -0.88 28.02
C ILE A 328 -5.94 0.54 28.46
N GLN A 329 -5.91 1.50 27.53
CA GLN A 329 -5.50 2.89 27.76
C GLN A 329 -6.27 3.60 28.88
N GLN A 330 -7.59 3.41 28.98
CA GLN A 330 -8.39 4.15 29.96
C GLN A 330 -8.18 3.67 31.41
N PRO A 331 -8.18 2.34 31.72
CA PRO A 331 -7.73 1.84 33.02
C PRO A 331 -6.34 2.34 33.42
N LEU A 332 -5.37 2.33 32.49
CA LEU A 332 -4.03 2.87 32.76
C LEU A 332 -4.05 4.37 33.07
N LEU A 333 -4.81 5.18 32.33
CA LEU A 333 -4.96 6.62 32.63
C LEU A 333 -5.62 6.86 34.00
N ASN A 334 -6.66 6.09 34.34
CA ASN A 334 -7.32 6.19 35.65
C ASN A 334 -6.31 5.93 36.78
N LEU A 335 -5.49 4.88 36.64
CA LEU A 335 -4.42 4.55 37.58
C LEU A 335 -3.36 5.65 37.69
N MET A 336 -2.92 6.18 36.55
CA MET A 336 -1.90 7.24 36.46
C MET A 336 -2.36 8.58 37.04
N ILE A 337 -3.68 8.85 37.08
CA ILE A 337 -4.25 10.10 37.59
C ILE A 337 -4.66 9.99 39.08
N ALA A 338 -4.77 8.77 39.62
CA ALA A 338 -5.20 8.53 41.00
C ALA A 338 -4.23 9.15 42.05
N GLU A 339 -4.71 10.19 42.73
CA GLU A 339 -3.96 10.96 43.74
C GLU A 339 -3.58 10.10 44.96
N SER A 340 -2.45 10.44 45.59
CA SER A 340 -1.88 9.70 46.72
C SER A 340 -2.65 9.91 48.02
N ASP A 341 -3.28 11.09 48.12
CA ASP A 341 -3.86 11.60 49.35
C ASP A 341 -5.38 11.66 49.22
N HIS A 342 -6.08 11.40 50.31
CA HIS A 342 -7.54 11.44 50.36
C HIS A 342 -7.98 11.99 51.72
N GLY A 343 -8.82 13.03 51.73
CA GLY A 343 -9.22 13.71 52.96
C GLY A 343 -8.08 14.42 53.71
N GLY A 344 -6.92 14.62 53.08
CA GLY A 344 -5.72 15.18 53.71
C GLY A 344 -4.77 14.15 54.33
N GLU A 345 -5.13 12.86 54.30
CA GLU A 345 -4.24 11.77 54.71
C GLU A 345 -3.64 11.06 53.49
N ARG A 346 -2.35 10.71 53.57
CA ARG A 346 -1.68 9.94 52.51
C ARG A 346 -2.06 8.47 52.63
N ILE A 347 -2.90 7.99 51.71
CA ILE A 347 -3.42 6.61 51.71
C ILE A 347 -2.71 5.69 50.72
N ARG A 348 -2.00 6.24 49.74
CA ARG A 348 -1.30 5.48 48.69
C ARG A 348 0.15 5.93 48.54
N ALA A 349 1.00 5.00 48.09
CA ALA A 349 2.34 5.32 47.60
C ALA A 349 2.28 6.32 46.43
N PRO A 350 3.28 7.22 46.31
CA PRO A 350 3.47 8.02 45.11
C PRO A 350 3.54 7.13 43.86
N LEU A 351 2.88 7.58 42.78
CA LEU A 351 3.00 6.99 41.45
C LEU A 351 3.69 7.99 40.53
N ARG A 352 4.80 7.56 39.93
CA ARG A 352 5.56 8.29 38.91
C ARG A 352 5.37 7.58 37.58
N THR A 353 4.99 8.29 36.53
CA THR A 353 4.79 7.70 35.20
C THR A 353 5.51 8.49 34.11
N ALA A 354 6.33 7.79 33.34
CA ALA A 354 6.83 8.28 32.05
C ALA A 354 6.05 7.60 30.93
N LEU A 355 5.43 8.40 30.06
CA LEU A 355 4.48 7.96 29.04
C LEU A 355 4.96 8.38 27.65
N ALA A 356 5.45 7.45 26.83
CA ALA A 356 5.69 7.74 25.42
C ALA A 356 4.39 7.74 24.61
N VAL A 357 4.14 8.80 23.85
CA VAL A 357 2.92 8.97 23.04
C VAL A 357 3.27 9.42 21.63
N THR A 358 2.64 8.84 20.61
CA THR A 358 2.78 9.25 19.20
C THR A 358 1.94 10.49 18.90
N ASP A 359 2.49 11.38 18.06
CA ASP A 359 1.79 12.58 17.60
C ASP A 359 0.43 12.24 16.99
N GLY A 360 -0.60 13.01 17.36
CA GLY A 360 -1.99 12.75 16.98
C GLY A 360 -2.75 11.75 17.87
N PHE A 361 -2.06 10.92 18.65
CA PHE A 361 -2.68 9.92 19.55
C PHE A 361 -2.66 10.36 21.02
N LEU A 362 -3.27 11.50 21.34
CA LEU A 362 -3.50 11.94 22.73
C LEU A 362 -4.99 11.92 23.07
N PRO A 363 -5.57 10.76 23.47
CA PRO A 363 -6.90 10.70 24.06
C PRO A 363 -6.98 11.67 25.23
N SER A 364 -7.95 12.57 25.21
CA SER A 364 -8.12 13.59 26.24
C SER A 364 -6.82 14.38 26.53
N ARG A 365 -6.15 14.89 25.49
CA ARG A 365 -4.91 15.69 25.57
C ARG A 365 -4.88 16.67 26.76
N GLN A 366 -5.99 17.37 27.01
CA GLN A 366 -6.12 18.29 28.14
C GLN A 366 -5.97 17.59 29.51
N THR A 367 -6.57 16.43 29.73
CA THR A 367 -6.49 15.67 31.00
C THR A 367 -5.08 15.15 31.28
N ILE A 368 -4.38 14.69 30.25
CA ILE A 368 -2.98 14.23 30.37
C ILE A 368 -2.06 15.42 30.63
N LEU A 369 -2.15 16.49 29.83
CA LEU A 369 -1.25 17.65 29.95
C LEU A 369 -1.45 18.45 31.24
N THR A 370 -2.69 18.64 31.69
CA THR A 370 -2.97 19.35 32.97
C THR A 370 -2.36 18.64 34.17
N ARG A 371 -2.26 17.30 34.15
CA ARG A 371 -1.60 16.51 35.21
C ARG A 371 -0.08 16.39 35.01
N ALA A 372 0.39 16.33 33.75
CA ALA A 372 1.82 16.27 33.44
C ALA A 372 2.59 17.57 33.74
N LYS A 373 1.89 18.71 33.84
CA LYS A 373 2.43 20.09 33.95
C LYS A 373 3.22 20.56 32.70
N ARG A 374 4.03 19.69 32.09
CA ARG A 374 4.79 19.92 30.85
C ARG A 374 4.72 18.71 29.89
N GLU A 375 4.71 18.99 28.59
CA GLU A 375 4.92 18.04 27.49
C GLU A 375 6.42 18.01 27.12
N TRP A 376 7.00 16.83 26.89
CA TRP A 376 8.42 16.63 26.55
C TRP A 376 8.54 16.11 25.12
N ILE A 377 9.07 16.90 24.22
CA ILE A 377 8.95 16.69 22.78
C ILE A 377 10.31 16.32 22.22
N ILE A 378 10.38 15.18 21.54
CA ILE A 378 11.55 14.81 20.73
C ILE A 378 11.32 15.39 19.32
N PRO A 379 12.02 16.48 18.93
CA PRO A 379 11.76 17.16 17.66
C PRO A 379 12.15 16.28 16.47
N ASN A 380 11.32 16.33 15.42
CA ASN A 380 11.53 15.62 14.15
C ASN A 380 12.21 16.50 13.08
N VAL A 381 12.55 17.75 13.44
CA VAL A 381 13.26 18.70 12.56
C VAL A 381 14.75 18.61 12.86
N THR A 382 15.54 18.36 11.82
CA THR A 382 17.00 18.35 11.91
C THR A 382 17.54 19.77 11.99
N GLN A 383 18.32 20.04 13.03
CA GLN A 383 19.41 21.01 12.94
C GLN A 383 20.32 20.57 11.77
N GLY A 384 20.86 21.52 10.99
CA GLY A 384 21.32 21.29 9.62
C GLY A 384 22.32 20.15 9.42
N ASP A 385 22.44 19.65 8.18
CA ASP A 385 23.15 18.40 7.81
C ASP A 385 24.49 18.17 8.52
N GLU A 386 25.32 19.20 8.72
CA GLU A 386 26.60 19.09 9.44
C GLU A 386 26.45 18.82 10.96
N GLU A 387 25.46 19.42 11.63
CA GLU A 387 25.20 19.15 13.05
C GLU A 387 24.67 17.72 13.25
N LEU A 388 23.83 17.25 12.32
CA LEU A 388 23.40 15.85 12.26
C LEU A 388 24.58 14.88 12.05
N ILE A 389 25.47 15.17 11.10
CA ILE A 389 26.68 14.36 10.83
C ILE A 389 27.59 14.34 12.07
N ASN A 390 27.75 15.47 12.76
CA ASN A 390 28.50 15.54 14.02
C ASN A 390 27.86 14.68 15.12
N ARG A 391 26.53 14.72 15.30
CA ARG A 391 25.82 13.87 16.26
C ARG A 391 26.00 12.38 15.94
N LEU A 392 25.88 11.99 14.67
CA LEU A 392 26.09 10.61 14.23
C LEU A 392 27.55 10.16 14.34
N THR A 393 28.52 11.07 14.20
CA THR A 393 29.95 10.81 14.46
C THR A 393 30.22 10.52 15.94
N ASN A 394 29.55 11.23 16.83
CA ASN A 394 29.64 10.97 18.27
C ASN A 394 28.99 9.64 18.65
N LEU A 395 27.82 9.33 18.08
CA LEU A 395 27.14 8.03 18.20
C LEU A 395 28.04 6.86 17.72
N ALA A 396 28.69 7.01 16.57
CA ALA A 396 29.65 6.02 16.06
C ALA A 396 30.82 5.77 17.02
N GLY A 397 31.41 6.85 17.55
CA GLY A 397 32.48 6.76 18.55
C GLY A 397 32.06 6.00 19.81
N ARG A 398 30.83 6.23 20.31
CA ARG A 398 30.26 5.50 21.45
C ARG A 398 30.06 4.01 21.15
N TYR A 399 29.46 3.67 20.01
CA TYR A 399 29.29 2.27 19.57
C TYR A 399 30.63 1.53 19.43
N LEU A 400 31.64 2.17 18.83
CA LEU A 400 32.98 1.59 18.72
C LEU A 400 33.62 1.37 20.10
N ASN A 401 33.55 2.36 20.98
CA ASN A 401 34.11 2.25 22.34
C ASN A 401 33.44 1.13 23.14
N ALA A 402 32.10 1.05 23.09
CA ALA A 402 31.32 0.00 23.73
C ALA A 402 31.67 -1.39 23.18
N ALA A 403 31.74 -1.55 21.85
CA ALA A 403 32.04 -2.82 21.21
C ALA A 403 33.48 -3.29 21.50
N ARG A 404 34.49 -2.40 21.59
CA ARG A 404 35.86 -2.80 21.97
C ARG A 404 35.94 -3.40 23.37
N TRP A 405 35.16 -2.90 24.33
CA TRP A 405 35.03 -3.50 25.66
C TRP A 405 34.17 -4.78 25.67
N GLY A 406 33.08 -4.80 24.91
CA GLY A 406 32.12 -5.91 24.91
C GLY A 406 31.15 -5.87 26.11
N ALA A 407 30.03 -6.59 25.99
CA ALA A 407 28.92 -6.48 26.96
C ALA A 407 29.29 -6.91 28.39
N VAL A 408 30.19 -7.87 28.55
CA VAL A 408 30.65 -8.35 29.87
C VAL A 408 31.41 -7.25 30.62
N ALA A 409 32.44 -6.68 30.01
CA ALA A 409 33.26 -5.64 30.64
C ALA A 409 32.46 -4.33 30.86
N LEU A 410 31.50 -4.01 29.98
CA LEU A 410 30.58 -2.89 30.20
C LEU A 410 29.69 -3.10 31.43
N ARG A 411 29.17 -4.32 31.65
CA ARG A 411 28.41 -4.64 32.87
C ARG A 411 29.25 -4.52 34.13
N GLU A 412 30.52 -4.92 34.09
CA GLU A 412 31.46 -4.76 35.22
C GLU A 412 31.74 -3.28 35.49
N GLN A 413 32.11 -2.52 34.45
CA GLN A 413 32.30 -1.06 34.58
C GLN A 413 31.05 -0.34 35.11
N LEU A 414 29.84 -0.75 34.71
CA LEU A 414 28.59 -0.14 35.19
C LEU A 414 28.36 -0.41 36.69
N ARG A 415 28.75 -1.58 37.20
CA ARG A 415 28.61 -1.95 38.62
C ARG A 415 29.64 -1.25 39.50
N ASP A 416 30.85 -1.07 38.99
CA ASP A 416 31.94 -0.41 39.72
C ASP A 416 31.83 1.12 39.68
N ASN A 417 31.09 1.69 38.72
CA ASN A 417 31.00 3.14 38.54
C ASN A 417 29.78 3.78 39.24
N ARG A 418 30.08 4.44 40.36
CA ARG A 418 29.15 5.26 41.18
C ARG A 418 29.21 6.76 40.87
N SER A 419 29.72 7.17 39.69
CA SER A 419 29.72 8.57 39.27
C SER A 419 28.30 9.08 39.05
N ASP A 420 28.04 10.32 39.45
CA ASP A 420 26.80 11.06 39.17
C ASP A 420 26.71 11.49 37.68
N ASP A 421 27.80 11.42 36.92
CA ASP A 421 27.80 11.68 35.47
C ASP A 421 27.00 10.60 34.72
N LEU A 422 25.83 11.02 34.21
CA LEU A 422 24.89 10.21 33.43
C LEU A 422 25.49 9.58 32.16
N TYR A 423 26.56 10.14 31.59
CA TYR A 423 27.10 9.79 30.27
C TYR A 423 28.58 9.42 30.25
N GLY A 424 29.38 9.88 31.20
CA GLY A 424 30.84 9.68 31.29
C GLY A 424 31.28 8.42 32.05
N TRP A 425 30.38 7.45 32.27
CA TRP A 425 30.68 6.28 33.10
C TRP A 425 31.55 5.21 32.40
N VAL A 426 31.60 5.19 31.06
CA VAL A 426 32.38 4.22 30.27
C VAL A 426 33.80 4.73 30.07
N ARG A 427 34.81 3.91 30.37
CA ARG A 427 36.21 4.26 30.10
C ARG A 427 36.47 4.31 28.59
N ALA A 428 37.24 5.30 28.14
CA ALA A 428 37.78 5.27 26.79
C ALA A 428 38.65 4.00 26.62
N PHE A 429 38.41 3.24 25.57
CA PHE A 429 39.24 2.09 25.22
C PHE A 429 40.58 2.60 24.71
N ASP A 430 41.64 2.28 25.45
CA ASP A 430 43.00 2.66 25.10
C ASP A 430 43.97 1.53 25.48
N GLU A 431 44.83 1.15 24.54
CA GLU A 431 45.84 0.10 24.70
C GLU A 431 47.21 0.62 24.24
N PRO A 432 48.32 0.09 24.77
CA PRO A 432 49.66 0.52 24.37
C PRO A 432 49.96 0.13 22.92
N LEU A 433 50.07 1.14 22.06
CA LEU A 433 50.45 1.03 20.65
C LEU A 433 51.93 1.39 20.43
N SER A 434 52.54 0.88 19.36
CA SER A 434 53.81 1.46 18.87
C SER A 434 53.60 2.87 18.27
N ALA A 435 54.69 3.62 18.05
CA ALA A 435 54.61 4.95 17.42
C ALA A 435 53.91 4.91 16.05
N ASP A 436 54.30 3.96 15.19
CA ASP A 436 53.69 3.73 13.88
C ASP A 436 52.18 3.42 13.95
N GLU A 437 51.76 2.60 14.91
CA GLU A 437 50.34 2.25 15.12
C GLU A 437 49.54 3.41 15.72
N SER A 438 50.17 4.22 16.59
CA SER A 438 49.59 5.45 17.14
C SER A 438 49.35 6.49 16.05
N ASP A 439 50.29 6.67 15.12
CA ASP A 439 50.14 7.56 13.96
C ASP A 439 49.05 7.06 13.00
N MET A 440 48.95 5.74 12.80
CA MET A 440 47.86 5.12 12.04
C MET A 440 46.50 5.35 12.71
N LEU A 441 46.36 5.10 14.02
CA LEU A 441 45.12 5.33 14.76
C LEU A 441 44.69 6.80 14.70
N SER A 442 45.65 7.72 14.83
CA SER A 442 45.40 9.17 14.86
C SER A 442 44.86 9.71 13.53
N ALA A 443 45.23 9.10 12.40
CA ALA A 443 44.76 9.50 11.07
C ALA A 443 43.24 9.38 10.88
N PHE A 444 42.58 8.50 11.65
CA PHE A 444 41.13 8.29 11.64
C PHE A 444 40.36 9.26 12.55
N ARG A 445 41.09 10.05 13.37
CA ARG A 445 40.58 11.01 14.36
C ARG A 445 39.74 10.34 15.48
N ARG A 446 39.30 11.16 16.44
CA ARG A 446 38.47 10.80 17.59
C ARG A 446 37.13 11.56 17.53
N SER A 447 36.08 11.03 18.15
CA SER A 447 34.82 11.76 18.37
C SER A 447 34.99 12.88 19.42
N ARG A 448 33.97 13.74 19.64
CA ARG A 448 34.05 14.82 20.65
C ARG A 448 34.34 14.29 22.06
N HIS A 449 33.89 13.06 22.34
CA HIS A 449 34.08 12.36 23.62
C HIS A 449 35.42 11.61 23.69
N GLY A 450 36.36 11.85 22.77
CA GLY A 450 37.70 11.26 22.77
C GLY A 450 37.79 9.80 22.28
N HIS A 451 36.67 9.18 21.87
CA HIS A 451 36.69 7.79 21.37
C HIS A 451 37.31 7.71 19.97
N ALA A 452 38.30 6.85 19.76
CA ALA A 452 38.93 6.65 18.45
C ALA A 452 37.92 6.08 17.44
N LEU A 453 37.89 6.66 16.23
CA LEU A 453 36.90 6.30 15.20
C LEU A 453 37.31 5.11 14.33
N PHE A 454 38.59 4.71 14.34
CA PHE A 454 39.11 3.59 13.54
C PHE A 454 38.22 2.33 13.63
N PRO A 455 37.86 1.68 12.50
CA PRO A 455 38.30 1.96 11.12
C PRO A 455 37.53 3.07 10.39
N LEU A 456 36.55 3.70 11.03
CA LEU A 456 35.79 4.81 10.48
C LEU A 456 36.58 6.13 10.64
N SER A 457 36.14 7.19 9.97
CA SER A 457 36.63 8.56 10.15
C SER A 457 35.46 9.55 10.03
N PRO A 458 35.62 10.85 10.40
CA PRO A 458 34.56 11.84 10.19
C PRO A 458 34.17 11.98 8.71
N ALA A 459 35.17 11.93 7.80
CA ALA A 459 34.95 11.90 6.36
C ALA A 459 34.11 10.68 5.92
N PHE A 460 34.45 9.49 6.43
CA PHE A 460 33.72 8.26 6.16
C PHE A 460 32.26 8.34 6.63
N ILE A 461 32.05 8.81 7.86
CA ILE A 461 30.73 8.91 8.47
C ILE A 461 29.90 9.95 7.70
N ALA A 462 30.46 11.11 7.35
CA ALA A 462 29.79 12.11 6.52
C ALA A 462 29.42 11.57 5.14
N SER A 463 30.36 10.88 4.47
CA SER A 463 30.16 10.25 3.15
C SER A 463 29.02 9.23 3.18
N LEU A 464 29.01 8.32 4.17
CA LEU A 464 27.96 7.31 4.29
C LEU A 464 26.63 7.89 4.77
N CYS A 465 26.60 8.87 5.66
CA CYS A 465 25.36 9.57 6.06
C CYS A 465 24.68 10.24 4.85
N ARG A 466 25.46 10.91 3.99
CA ARG A 466 24.93 11.58 2.79
C ARG A 466 24.37 10.62 1.73
N ARG A 467 24.79 9.35 1.75
CA ARG A 467 24.22 8.28 0.90
C ARG A 467 23.03 7.56 1.56
N GLU A 468 23.18 7.09 2.80
CA GLU A 468 22.25 6.17 3.46
C GLU A 468 21.06 6.85 4.16
N LEU A 469 21.17 8.13 4.51
CA LEU A 469 20.18 8.85 5.35
C LEU A 469 19.48 10.01 4.63
N LYS A 470 19.63 10.10 3.31
CA LYS A 470 19.01 11.14 2.48
C LYS A 470 17.50 10.91 2.35
N SER A 471 16.70 11.94 2.63
CA SER A 471 15.24 11.86 2.61
C SER A 471 14.65 13.15 2.04
N GLY A 472 14.29 13.13 0.76
CA GLY A 472 13.84 14.34 0.05
C GLY A 472 14.99 15.32 -0.18
N THR A 473 14.86 16.55 0.32
CA THR A 473 15.79 17.65 0.09
C THR A 473 16.95 17.76 1.08
N GLY A 474 17.01 16.91 2.11
CA GLY A 474 18.09 16.95 3.13
C GLY A 474 18.29 15.62 3.86
N LEU A 475 19.08 15.62 4.92
CA LEU A 475 19.30 14.45 5.76
C LEU A 475 18.26 14.33 6.88
N ARG A 476 17.79 13.10 7.12
CA ARG A 476 16.87 12.79 8.23
C ARG A 476 17.55 11.91 9.26
N PHE A 477 17.43 12.26 10.54
CA PHE A 477 17.93 11.42 11.64
C PHE A 477 17.19 10.07 11.68
N ASN A 478 17.89 9.00 11.27
CA ASN A 478 17.40 7.62 11.36
C ASN A 478 18.49 6.71 11.95
N PRO A 479 18.54 6.55 13.29
CA PRO A 479 19.56 5.74 13.96
C PRO A 479 19.58 4.28 13.50
N ARG A 480 18.43 3.69 13.15
CA ARG A 480 18.37 2.28 12.74
C ARG A 480 19.08 2.05 11.40
N ALA A 481 18.82 2.90 10.42
CA ALA A 481 19.51 2.88 9.14
C ALA A 481 21.02 3.15 9.31
N PHE A 482 21.39 4.11 10.17
CA PHE A 482 22.79 4.40 10.47
C PHE A 482 23.54 3.21 11.08
N ILE A 483 22.98 2.60 12.13
CA ILE A 483 23.59 1.47 12.84
C ILE A 483 23.79 0.27 11.91
N ASN A 484 22.79 -0.07 11.07
CA ASN A 484 22.94 -1.14 10.08
C ASN A 484 23.93 -0.74 8.98
N ASN A 485 23.57 0.26 8.19
CA ASN A 485 24.18 0.50 6.87
C ASN A 485 25.55 1.20 6.94
N VAL A 486 25.86 1.88 8.05
CA VAL A 486 27.14 2.58 8.26
C VAL A 486 28.03 1.81 9.23
N LEU A 487 27.52 1.41 10.40
CA LEU A 487 28.33 0.77 11.43
C LEU A 487 28.48 -0.75 11.19
N ARG A 488 27.39 -1.52 11.29
CA ARG A 488 27.44 -3.00 11.23
C ARG A 488 28.04 -3.49 9.93
N ASP A 489 27.53 -3.03 8.79
CA ASP A 489 27.98 -3.48 7.47
C ASP A 489 29.46 -3.20 7.20
N THR A 490 30.03 -2.15 7.81
CA THR A 490 31.46 -1.85 7.70
C THR A 490 32.28 -2.69 8.66
N LEU A 491 31.86 -2.76 9.93
CA LEU A 491 32.64 -3.38 10.99
C LEU A 491 32.64 -4.91 10.90
N LEU A 492 31.59 -5.52 10.35
CA LEU A 492 31.53 -6.97 10.07
C LEU A 492 32.56 -7.42 9.02
N LEU A 493 33.17 -6.50 8.27
CA LEU A 493 34.25 -6.78 7.32
C LEU A 493 35.64 -6.91 7.97
N ARG A 494 35.73 -6.98 9.31
CA ARG A 494 36.97 -7.27 10.04
C ARG A 494 37.79 -8.44 9.46
N PRO A 495 37.21 -9.57 9.00
CA PRO A 495 38.01 -10.65 8.40
C PRO A 495 38.79 -10.23 7.15
N LEU A 496 38.25 -9.29 6.35
CA LEU A 496 38.97 -8.71 5.22
C LEU A 496 40.12 -7.81 5.69
N TYR A 497 39.94 -7.09 6.80
CA TYR A 497 41.00 -6.26 7.37
C TYR A 497 42.17 -7.12 7.88
N GLU A 498 41.87 -8.19 8.62
CA GLU A 498 42.85 -9.16 9.09
C GLU A 498 43.59 -9.86 7.92
N ALA A 499 42.89 -10.10 6.81
CA ALA A 499 43.46 -10.59 5.54
C ALA A 499 44.19 -9.53 4.70
N LYS A 500 44.29 -8.27 5.16
CA LYS A 500 44.84 -7.11 4.42
C LYS A 500 44.12 -6.81 3.08
N ALA A 501 42.86 -7.25 2.99
CA ALA A 501 41.94 -7.12 1.87
C ALA A 501 40.85 -6.04 2.09
N PHE A 502 40.88 -5.29 3.19
CA PHE A 502 39.95 -4.18 3.46
C PHE A 502 40.44 -2.83 2.90
N PRO A 503 39.54 -1.88 2.53
CA PRO A 503 38.13 -2.13 2.19
C PRO A 503 38.05 -3.13 1.03
N PRO A 504 36.97 -3.91 0.86
CA PRO A 504 36.80 -4.74 -0.33
C PRO A 504 36.69 -3.89 -1.61
N PRO A 505 36.86 -4.51 -2.79
CA PRO A 505 36.47 -3.91 -4.06
C PRO A 505 34.99 -3.48 -4.04
N GLU A 506 34.66 -2.43 -4.79
CA GLU A 506 33.32 -1.81 -4.83
C GLU A 506 32.69 -1.45 -3.47
N PHE A 507 33.49 -1.37 -2.38
CA PHE A 507 32.96 -1.21 -1.03
C PHE A 507 31.95 -0.06 -0.95
N LYS A 508 30.71 -0.41 -0.62
CA LYS A 508 29.57 0.51 -0.46
C LYS A 508 29.27 1.37 -1.72
N GLY A 509 29.55 0.87 -2.92
CA GLY A 509 29.21 1.55 -4.17
C GLY A 509 30.03 2.82 -4.40
N ALA A 510 31.29 2.81 -3.96
CA ALA A 510 32.19 3.94 -4.09
C ALA A 510 32.55 4.23 -5.55
N ALA A 511 32.10 5.38 -6.08
CA ALA A 511 32.50 5.92 -7.37
C ALA A 511 33.40 7.16 -7.16
N PRO A 512 34.71 7.08 -7.48
CA PRO A 512 35.58 8.26 -7.57
C PRO A 512 35.08 9.26 -8.62
N SER A 513 35.68 10.45 -8.70
CA SER A 513 35.48 11.30 -9.88
C SER A 513 36.22 10.71 -11.09
N ALA A 514 35.69 10.93 -12.31
CA ALA A 514 36.28 10.43 -13.55
C ALA A 514 37.78 10.74 -13.73
N SER A 515 38.22 11.92 -13.28
CA SER A 515 39.63 12.34 -13.21
C SER A 515 40.48 11.45 -12.29
N VAL A 516 39.95 11.07 -11.12
CA VAL A 516 40.65 10.21 -10.16
C VAL A 516 40.60 8.75 -10.59
N ALA A 517 39.49 8.25 -11.13
CA ALA A 517 39.46 6.93 -11.74
C ALA A 517 40.45 6.83 -12.91
N LEU A 518 40.61 7.89 -13.72
CA LEU A 518 41.64 7.98 -14.77
C LEU A 518 43.08 7.98 -14.22
N ALA A 519 43.34 8.73 -13.15
CA ALA A 519 44.63 8.75 -12.48
C ALA A 519 44.97 7.44 -11.73
N LEU A 520 43.98 6.62 -11.38
CA LEU A 520 44.15 5.28 -10.79
C LEU A 520 44.25 4.18 -11.87
N GLY A 521 43.48 4.29 -12.95
CA GLY A 521 43.48 3.36 -14.08
C GLY A 521 44.81 3.30 -14.83
N THR A 522 45.49 4.44 -14.91
CA THR A 522 46.83 4.59 -15.53
C THR A 522 47.98 4.04 -14.67
N ARG A 523 47.75 3.62 -13.42
CA ARG A 523 48.78 3.04 -12.55
C ARG A 523 48.90 1.53 -12.75
N ALA A 524 50.14 1.06 -12.83
CA ALA A 524 50.48 -0.36 -12.86
C ALA A 524 50.24 -1.01 -11.48
N MET A 525 48.98 -1.33 -11.20
CA MET A 525 48.52 -2.02 -9.99
C MET A 525 47.38 -2.99 -10.31
N PRO A 526 47.19 -4.07 -9.52
CA PRO A 526 46.07 -5.00 -9.69
C PRO A 526 44.71 -4.28 -9.62
N SER A 527 43.72 -4.75 -10.38
CA SER A 527 42.35 -4.21 -10.40
C SER A 527 41.75 -4.15 -8.99
N GLU A 528 41.84 -5.25 -8.24
CA GLU A 528 41.43 -5.34 -6.84
C GLU A 528 42.06 -4.22 -6.00
N GLN A 529 43.38 -4.01 -6.07
CA GLN A 529 44.05 -2.96 -5.30
C GLN A 529 43.60 -1.55 -5.73
N ARG A 530 43.26 -1.35 -7.00
CA ARG A 530 42.76 -0.09 -7.55
C ARG A 530 41.36 0.24 -7.06
N GLU A 531 40.44 -0.73 -7.09
CA GLU A 531 39.06 -0.57 -6.64
C GLU A 531 38.98 -0.31 -5.13
N ARG A 532 39.78 -1.03 -4.34
CA ARG A 532 39.94 -0.81 -2.90
C ARG A 532 40.49 0.59 -2.58
N LEU A 533 41.44 1.08 -3.38
CA LEU A 533 41.98 2.44 -3.26
C LEU A 533 40.96 3.51 -3.66
N GLY A 534 40.14 3.26 -4.69
CA GLY A 534 39.00 4.10 -5.04
C GLY A 534 38.00 4.24 -3.90
N ALA A 535 37.63 3.13 -3.25
CA ALA A 535 36.75 3.15 -2.08
C ALA A 535 37.34 3.93 -0.89
N ALA A 536 38.64 3.79 -0.65
CA ALA A 536 39.35 4.59 0.35
C ALA A 536 39.29 6.10 0.05
N LEU A 537 39.47 6.50 -1.21
CA LEU A 537 39.42 7.90 -1.64
C LEU A 537 38.02 8.51 -1.52
N VAL A 538 36.98 7.81 -1.97
CA VAL A 538 35.59 8.30 -1.93
C VAL A 538 35.09 8.48 -0.50
N HIS A 539 35.32 7.50 0.37
CA HIS A 539 34.74 7.50 1.71
C HIS A 539 35.67 8.12 2.76
N TRP A 540 36.96 7.77 2.79
CA TRP A 540 37.86 8.26 3.85
C TRP A 540 38.60 9.55 3.50
N ALA A 541 38.77 9.89 2.21
CA ALA A 541 39.50 11.09 1.76
C ALA A 541 38.61 12.20 1.16
N ASN A 542 37.29 12.20 1.46
CA ASN A 542 36.31 13.18 0.97
C ASN A 542 36.14 13.27 -0.56
N ASN A 543 36.37 12.17 -1.29
CA ASN A 543 36.21 12.06 -2.76
C ASN A 543 36.91 13.20 -3.53
N PRO A 544 38.26 13.25 -3.53
CA PRO A 544 38.99 14.32 -4.20
C PRO A 544 38.69 14.31 -5.71
N THR A 545 38.68 15.49 -6.32
CA THR A 545 38.49 15.65 -7.78
C THR A 545 39.79 15.54 -8.58
N ASP A 546 40.94 15.47 -7.92
CA ASP A 546 42.27 15.31 -8.53
C ASP A 546 43.25 14.69 -7.51
N LEU A 547 44.14 13.80 -7.97
CA LEU A 547 45.23 13.21 -7.16
C LEU A 547 46.52 14.03 -7.18
N ALA A 548 46.62 15.07 -8.02
CA ALA A 548 47.70 16.06 -7.97
C ALA A 548 47.42 17.20 -6.96
N ALA A 549 46.18 17.34 -6.50
CA ALA A 549 45.79 18.33 -5.50
C ALA A 549 46.29 17.97 -4.08
N PRO A 550 46.53 18.97 -3.19
CA PRO A 550 46.86 18.72 -1.79
C PRO A 550 45.77 17.92 -1.05
N PRO A 551 46.10 16.77 -0.44
CA PRO A 551 45.11 15.93 0.23
C PRO A 551 44.66 16.50 1.58
N THR A 552 43.45 16.12 1.98
CA THR A 552 42.86 16.42 3.30
C THR A 552 43.22 15.37 4.37
N VAL A 553 43.90 14.29 3.98
CA VAL A 553 44.25 13.13 4.80
C VAL A 553 45.74 12.79 4.67
N GLY A 554 46.32 12.19 5.72
CA GLY A 554 47.73 11.77 5.74
C GLY A 554 47.95 10.31 5.29
N GLU A 555 49.20 9.98 4.97
CA GLU A 555 49.61 8.65 4.47
C GLU A 555 49.28 7.50 5.42
N SER A 556 49.34 7.75 6.74
CA SER A 556 49.03 6.76 7.78
C SER A 556 47.62 6.16 7.67
N LEU A 557 46.66 6.87 7.04
CA LEU A 557 45.31 6.33 6.77
C LEU A 557 45.35 5.18 5.75
N PHE A 558 46.09 5.36 4.66
CA PHE A 558 46.24 4.34 3.62
C PHE A 558 47.14 3.19 4.10
N LYS A 559 48.21 3.51 4.84
CA LYS A 559 49.09 2.52 5.50
C LYS A 559 48.30 1.59 6.43
N ALA A 560 47.34 2.12 7.20
CA ALA A 560 46.50 1.32 8.09
C ALA A 560 45.65 0.27 7.35
N PHE A 561 45.20 0.57 6.12
CA PHE A 561 44.45 -0.38 5.26
C PHE A 561 45.34 -1.18 4.30
N ASN A 562 46.66 -1.12 4.45
CA ASN A 562 47.62 -1.77 3.54
C ASN A 562 47.41 -1.34 2.06
N LEU A 563 47.06 -0.07 1.87
CA LEU A 563 46.89 0.58 0.57
C LEU A 563 48.09 1.51 0.26
N PRO A 564 48.49 1.64 -1.02
CA PRO A 564 49.55 2.55 -1.41
C PRO A 564 49.07 4.01 -1.39
N TRP A 565 49.99 4.95 -1.17
CA TRP A 565 49.71 6.38 -1.20
C TRP A 565 49.24 6.84 -2.60
N PRO A 566 48.03 7.41 -2.75
CA PRO A 566 47.50 7.78 -4.06
C PRO A 566 47.96 9.15 -4.56
N PHE A 567 48.41 10.06 -3.70
CA PHE A 567 48.79 11.43 -4.11
C PHE A 567 50.26 11.50 -4.57
N ALA A 568 50.65 12.60 -5.22
CA ALA A 568 52.03 12.77 -5.69
C ALA A 568 53.04 12.86 -4.51
N PRO A 569 54.28 12.34 -4.68
CA PRO A 569 55.28 12.33 -3.63
C PRO A 569 55.72 13.74 -3.24
N GLY A 570 55.87 13.99 -1.93
CA GLY A 570 56.32 15.28 -1.38
C GLY A 570 55.21 16.29 -1.10
N ILE A 571 53.96 16.04 -1.53
CA ILE A 571 52.81 16.87 -1.17
C ILE A 571 52.43 16.61 0.29
N LYS A 572 52.52 17.64 1.13
CA LYS A 572 52.02 17.59 2.51
C LYS A 572 50.50 17.80 2.53
N PRO A 573 49.74 17.10 3.38
CA PRO A 573 48.32 17.36 3.54
C PRO A 573 48.09 18.77 4.06
N VAL A 574 47.00 19.40 3.63
CA VAL A 574 46.62 20.74 4.13
C VAL A 574 46.08 20.57 5.55
N PRO A 575 46.66 21.23 6.56
CA PRO A 575 46.04 21.30 7.88
C PRO A 575 44.69 21.99 7.74
N GLU A 576 43.62 21.32 8.16
CA GLU A 576 42.27 21.89 8.15
C GLU A 576 42.26 23.16 9.02
N PRO A 577 41.81 24.31 8.49
CA PRO A 577 41.89 25.56 9.25
C PRO A 577 40.98 25.47 10.49
N LEU A 578 41.51 25.92 11.63
CA LEU A 578 40.68 26.23 12.80
C LEU A 578 39.55 27.19 12.36
N PRO A 579 38.30 26.98 12.81
CA PRO A 579 37.16 27.73 12.29
C PRO A 579 37.32 29.22 12.56
N ALA A 580 37.47 29.99 11.48
CA ALA A 580 37.56 31.45 11.51
C ALA A 580 36.18 32.09 11.23
N PRO A 581 35.93 33.34 11.64
CA PRO A 581 34.67 34.04 11.40
C PRO A 581 34.38 34.28 9.89
N PRO A 582 33.12 34.58 9.50
CA PRO A 582 32.71 34.61 8.10
C PRO A 582 33.41 35.71 7.26
N ALA A 583 33.65 35.40 5.98
CA ALA A 583 34.60 36.11 5.12
C ALA A 583 33.99 37.19 4.20
N GLY A 584 34.86 38.10 3.73
CA GLY A 584 34.62 39.01 2.60
C GLY A 584 35.19 38.48 1.27
N PRO A 585 34.93 39.15 0.12
CA PRO A 585 34.96 38.51 -1.20
C PRO A 585 36.25 38.69 -2.06
N ASP A 586 36.60 37.62 -2.81
CA ASP A 586 37.19 37.46 -4.19
C ASP A 586 38.25 38.45 -4.77
N PRO A 587 39.13 38.11 -5.79
CA PRO A 587 38.89 37.20 -6.95
C PRO A 587 40.08 36.43 -7.66
N GLY A 588 39.84 35.18 -8.13
CA GLY A 588 40.46 34.49 -9.33
C GLY A 588 42.00 34.25 -9.43
N PRO A 589 42.57 33.75 -10.57
CA PRO A 589 42.09 32.80 -11.62
C PRO A 589 43.13 31.69 -12.09
N ARG A 590 42.73 30.75 -13.01
CA ARG A 590 43.56 29.84 -13.90
C ARG A 590 44.20 28.54 -13.32
N THR A 591 44.54 27.48 -14.10
CA THR A 591 43.84 26.63 -15.11
C THR A 591 44.61 25.30 -15.36
N GLU A 592 43.91 24.18 -15.61
CA GLU A 592 44.29 22.99 -16.45
C GLU A 592 45.53 22.12 -16.06
N SER A 593 45.86 20.92 -16.60
CA SER A 593 45.18 19.72 -17.21
C SER A 593 46.29 18.65 -17.47
N PRO A 594 46.05 17.31 -17.68
CA PRO A 594 46.11 16.69 -19.04
C PRO A 594 45.27 15.35 -19.24
N PRO A 595 45.70 14.15 -19.76
CA PRO A 595 44.85 13.24 -20.59
C PRO A 595 44.83 11.71 -20.17
N LEU A 596 44.37 10.66 -20.89
CA LEU A 596 43.25 10.37 -21.85
C LEU A 596 42.98 8.82 -21.95
N PRO A 597 41.76 8.36 -22.30
CA PRO A 597 41.41 6.98 -22.77
C PRO A 597 41.70 6.74 -24.29
N PRO A 598 41.24 5.64 -24.96
CA PRO A 598 41.35 5.55 -26.44
C PRO A 598 40.80 6.80 -27.11
N PRO A 599 41.38 7.26 -28.25
CA PRO A 599 41.03 8.55 -28.83
C PRO A 599 39.52 8.57 -29.10
N PRO A 600 38.77 9.53 -28.52
CA PRO A 600 37.33 9.57 -28.71
C PRO A 600 37.05 9.68 -30.22
N PRO A 601 36.05 8.93 -30.75
CA PRO A 601 35.74 8.97 -32.19
C PRO A 601 35.54 10.43 -32.57
N PRO A 602 36.22 10.98 -33.59
CA PRO A 602 36.42 12.44 -33.74
C PRO A 602 35.12 13.22 -33.56
N LEU A 603 34.98 13.81 -32.37
CA LEU A 603 33.77 14.45 -31.87
C LEU A 603 33.60 15.86 -32.47
N ASP A 604 34.50 16.24 -33.37
CA ASP A 604 34.49 17.46 -34.19
C ASP A 604 33.13 17.70 -34.86
N TYR A 605 32.37 16.64 -35.17
CA TYR A 605 31.01 16.78 -35.71
C TYR A 605 29.98 17.26 -34.68
N ILE A 606 30.14 16.93 -33.39
CA ILE A 606 29.31 17.45 -32.28
C ILE A 606 29.62 18.93 -32.08
N GLU A 607 30.89 19.30 -32.14
CA GLU A 607 31.35 20.68 -32.00
C GLU A 607 31.00 21.56 -33.22
N ALA A 608 31.11 21.02 -34.44
CA ALA A 608 30.64 21.68 -35.65
C ALA A 608 29.11 21.82 -35.67
N TRP A 609 28.37 20.80 -35.19
CA TRP A 609 26.91 20.87 -35.04
C TRP A 609 26.49 21.85 -33.93
N ALA A 610 27.33 22.08 -32.91
CA ALA A 610 27.02 23.00 -31.81
C ALA A 610 26.68 24.42 -32.28
N THR A 611 27.24 24.87 -33.40
CA THR A 611 26.97 26.18 -34.00
C THR A 611 26.47 26.12 -35.44
N GLY A 612 26.54 24.96 -36.10
CA GLY A 612 26.12 24.69 -37.48
C GLY A 612 24.93 23.74 -37.62
N ASP A 613 24.87 23.04 -38.75
CA ASP A 613 23.86 22.03 -39.06
C ASP A 613 24.52 20.63 -39.01
N ILE A 614 23.76 19.59 -38.65
CA ILE A 614 24.28 18.21 -38.65
C ILE A 614 24.11 17.57 -40.03
N ASP A 615 25.18 16.94 -40.52
CA ASP A 615 25.17 16.13 -41.74
C ASP A 615 24.19 14.94 -41.62
N GLN A 616 23.58 14.53 -42.74
CA GLN A 616 22.56 13.48 -42.77
C GLN A 616 23.08 12.11 -42.30
N ALA A 617 24.32 11.73 -42.64
CA ALA A 617 24.89 10.46 -42.20
C ALA A 617 25.19 10.46 -40.70
N LYS A 618 25.73 11.58 -40.17
CA LYS A 618 25.94 11.76 -38.73
C LYS A 618 24.61 11.83 -37.96
N ALA A 619 23.60 12.52 -38.47
CA ALA A 619 22.26 12.57 -37.90
C ALA A 619 21.63 11.17 -37.80
N ARG A 620 21.78 10.32 -38.83
CA ARG A 620 21.31 8.93 -38.80
C ARG A 620 22.05 8.10 -37.74
N HIS A 621 23.36 8.26 -37.61
CA HIS A 621 24.16 7.56 -36.60
C HIS A 621 23.76 7.95 -35.16
N VAL A 622 23.54 9.24 -34.90
CA VAL A 622 23.06 9.75 -33.61
C VAL A 622 21.69 9.17 -33.25
N ARG A 623 20.72 9.13 -34.18
CA ARG A 623 19.41 8.51 -33.94
C ARG A 623 19.53 7.02 -33.60
N ASN A 624 20.37 6.28 -34.32
CA ASN A 624 20.63 4.86 -34.02
C ASN A 624 21.34 4.67 -32.66
N LEU A 625 22.15 5.62 -32.21
CA LEU A 625 22.80 5.59 -30.90
C LEU A 625 21.78 5.79 -29.77
N PHE A 626 20.89 6.79 -29.90
CA PHE A 626 19.75 6.97 -28.98
C PHE A 626 18.80 5.77 -28.97
N GLU A 627 18.51 5.17 -30.14
CA GLU A 627 17.68 3.96 -30.22
C GLU A 627 18.25 2.84 -29.34
N VAL A 628 19.54 2.54 -29.49
CA VAL A 628 20.19 1.47 -28.71
C VAL A 628 20.22 1.81 -27.22
N ALA A 629 20.58 3.05 -26.85
CA ALA A 629 20.69 3.47 -25.45
C ALA A 629 19.34 3.49 -24.72
N LEU A 630 18.27 3.99 -25.35
CA LEU A 630 16.94 4.07 -24.74
C LEU A 630 16.31 2.68 -24.58
N ASN A 631 16.50 1.76 -25.52
CA ASN A 631 15.96 0.40 -25.40
C ASN A 631 16.72 -0.48 -24.38
N ASP A 632 17.96 -0.13 -24.06
CA ASP A 632 18.75 -0.77 -23.00
C ASP A 632 18.38 -0.20 -21.61
N ARG A 633 18.09 1.10 -21.54
CA ARG A 633 17.77 1.84 -20.31
C ARG A 633 16.33 1.66 -19.81
N ILE A 634 15.34 1.70 -20.70
CA ILE A 634 13.93 1.82 -20.32
C ILE A 634 13.38 0.51 -19.74
N ASP A 635 13.12 0.49 -18.43
CA ASP A 635 12.26 -0.53 -17.81
C ASP A 635 10.78 -0.13 -17.96
N TRP A 636 10.09 -0.80 -18.88
CA TRP A 636 8.66 -0.62 -19.12
C TRP A 636 7.76 -1.01 -17.93
N ASN A 637 8.26 -1.82 -17.00
CA ASN A 637 7.50 -2.17 -15.80
C ASN A 637 7.39 -1.00 -14.82
N SER A 638 8.38 -0.10 -14.78
CA SER A 638 8.34 1.14 -14.00
C SER A 638 7.12 2.02 -14.36
N VAL A 639 6.73 2.06 -15.63
CA VAL A 639 5.55 2.77 -16.14
C VAL A 639 4.33 1.89 -16.37
N ARG A 640 4.41 0.59 -16.05
CA ARG A 640 3.27 -0.36 -16.09
C ARG A 640 2.63 -0.44 -17.47
N VAL A 641 3.46 -0.59 -18.50
CA VAL A 641 3.04 -0.79 -19.90
C VAL A 641 3.76 -2.02 -20.42
N ARG A 642 3.10 -2.82 -21.27
CA ARG A 642 3.79 -3.93 -21.95
C ARG A 642 4.95 -3.39 -22.80
N GLY A 643 6.13 -4.01 -22.67
CA GLY A 643 7.37 -3.54 -23.29
C GLY A 643 7.27 -3.25 -24.79
N ARG A 644 7.81 -2.11 -25.21
CA ARG A 644 7.86 -1.67 -26.62
C ARG A 644 9.29 -1.28 -27.00
N ARG A 645 9.59 -1.31 -28.29
CA ARG A 645 10.87 -0.81 -28.82
C ARG A 645 10.71 0.65 -29.25
N VAL A 646 11.62 1.51 -28.81
CA VAL A 646 11.82 2.85 -29.38
C VAL A 646 12.57 2.68 -30.70
N GLU A 647 12.18 3.38 -31.75
CA GLU A 647 12.81 3.29 -33.09
C GLU A 647 13.59 4.56 -33.43
N ALA A 648 14.74 4.44 -34.10
CA ALA A 648 15.56 5.60 -34.49
C ALA A 648 14.78 6.64 -35.33
N GLY A 649 13.77 6.21 -36.10
CA GLY A 649 12.92 7.11 -36.88
C GLY A 649 12.09 8.10 -36.04
N GLN A 650 11.88 7.80 -34.76
CA GLN A 650 11.08 8.60 -33.82
C GLN A 650 11.92 9.72 -33.16
N ILE A 651 13.26 9.63 -33.25
CA ILE A 651 14.19 10.58 -32.62
C ILE A 651 14.38 11.82 -33.49
N TRP A 652 14.03 12.99 -32.95
CA TRP A 652 14.16 14.28 -33.61
C TRP A 652 15.42 15.02 -33.14
N LEU A 653 16.19 15.54 -34.09
CA LEU A 653 17.45 16.24 -33.88
C LEU A 653 17.37 17.71 -34.33
N PRO A 654 17.82 18.68 -33.52
CA PRO A 654 17.86 20.09 -33.92
C PRO A 654 18.82 20.32 -35.08
N PHE A 655 18.46 21.23 -35.99
CA PHE A 655 19.25 21.60 -37.18
C PHE A 655 19.65 20.43 -38.11
N ALA A 656 18.95 19.30 -38.08
CA ALA A 656 19.05 18.25 -39.09
C ALA A 656 18.11 18.56 -40.27
N ARG A 657 18.68 18.80 -41.47
CA ARG A 657 17.92 19.22 -42.67
C ARG A 657 17.02 18.13 -43.25
N THR A 658 17.33 16.86 -43.02
CA THR A 658 16.60 15.70 -43.56
C THR A 658 16.48 14.57 -42.51
N GLY A 659 15.49 13.70 -42.69
CA GLY A 659 15.30 12.49 -41.87
C GLY A 659 14.80 12.71 -40.44
N ASN A 660 14.28 13.89 -40.11
CA ASN A 660 13.48 14.09 -38.90
C ASN A 660 12.05 13.53 -39.09
N PRO A 661 11.38 13.02 -38.05
CA PRO A 661 10.02 12.50 -38.16
C PRO A 661 9.01 13.58 -38.55
N ASN A 662 8.11 13.22 -39.48
CA ASN A 662 6.99 14.06 -39.96
C ASN A 662 5.63 13.68 -39.34
N THR A 663 5.59 12.60 -38.56
CA THR A 663 4.40 12.08 -37.87
C THR A 663 4.78 11.64 -36.46
N GLU A 664 3.83 11.65 -35.54
CA GLU A 664 4.01 11.13 -34.17
C GLU A 664 4.16 9.59 -34.16
N PRO A 665 4.88 9.00 -33.17
CA PRO A 665 5.60 9.66 -32.08
C PRO A 665 6.90 10.36 -32.51
N LYS A 666 7.14 11.54 -31.93
CA LYS A 666 8.34 12.35 -32.10
C LYS A 666 8.96 12.69 -30.74
N PHE A 667 10.22 12.31 -30.52
CA PHE A 667 10.96 12.58 -29.28
C PHE A 667 12.15 13.51 -29.54
N SER A 668 12.20 14.67 -28.89
CA SER A 668 13.23 15.70 -29.14
C SER A 668 14.44 15.52 -28.22
N VAL A 669 15.65 15.40 -28.79
CA VAL A 669 16.88 15.26 -27.97
C VAL A 669 17.31 16.54 -27.26
N ALA A 670 16.92 17.70 -27.79
CA ALA A 670 17.12 19.03 -27.21
C ALA A 670 16.22 20.07 -27.90
N GLU A 671 16.20 21.28 -27.38
CA GLU A 671 15.60 22.44 -28.06
C GLU A 671 16.44 22.89 -29.28
N ALA A 672 15.81 23.60 -30.20
CA ALA A 672 16.44 24.15 -31.40
C ALA A 672 17.17 25.48 -31.13
N SER A 673 18.06 25.49 -30.13
CA SER A 673 18.82 26.67 -29.70
C SER A 673 20.29 26.63 -30.16
N ARG A 674 20.91 27.80 -30.33
CA ARG A 674 22.35 27.93 -30.63
C ARG A 674 23.05 28.76 -29.55
N PRO A 675 24.23 28.32 -29.04
CA PRO A 675 24.85 27.03 -29.32
C PRO A 675 24.03 25.86 -28.74
N LEU A 676 24.21 24.64 -29.27
CA LEU A 676 23.51 23.45 -28.76
C LEU A 676 23.76 23.24 -27.26
N SER A 677 22.73 22.70 -26.58
CA SER A 677 22.74 22.38 -25.15
C SER A 677 24.03 21.68 -24.70
N PRO A 678 24.71 22.16 -23.64
CA PRO A 678 25.88 21.50 -23.09
C PRO A 678 25.63 20.03 -22.69
N VAL A 679 24.42 19.73 -22.19
CA VAL A 679 24.00 18.37 -21.82
C VAL A 679 23.87 17.47 -23.05
N LEU A 680 23.32 17.99 -24.16
CA LEU A 680 23.28 17.25 -25.44
C LEU A 680 24.69 16.93 -25.95
N ARG A 681 25.60 17.91 -25.94
CA ARG A 681 26.96 17.75 -26.48
C ARG A 681 27.78 16.77 -25.64
N ALA A 682 27.83 16.97 -24.32
CA ALA A 682 28.60 16.12 -23.42
C ALA A 682 27.98 14.72 -23.25
N GLY A 683 26.65 14.61 -23.17
CA GLY A 683 25.96 13.33 -23.09
C GLY A 683 26.07 12.52 -24.39
N LEU A 684 26.07 13.18 -25.56
CA LEU A 684 26.31 12.49 -26.83
C LEU A 684 27.76 12.05 -26.97
N ALA A 685 28.72 12.88 -26.56
CA ALA A 685 30.15 12.50 -26.51
C ALA A 685 30.38 11.25 -25.63
N ALA A 686 29.72 11.18 -24.48
CA ALA A 686 29.71 10.03 -23.59
C ALA A 686 29.07 8.78 -24.23
N LEU A 687 27.91 8.94 -24.90
CA LEU A 687 27.24 7.85 -25.60
C LEU A 687 28.04 7.31 -26.80
N GLU A 688 28.78 8.16 -27.51
CA GLU A 688 29.70 7.72 -28.57
C GLU A 688 30.87 6.91 -28.00
N ARG A 689 31.43 7.30 -26.84
CA ARG A 689 32.48 6.51 -26.15
C ARG A 689 31.94 5.18 -25.64
N TRP A 690 30.76 5.16 -25.03
CA TRP A 690 30.04 3.95 -24.64
C TRP A 690 29.80 2.97 -25.79
N LYS A 691 29.31 3.47 -26.94
CA LYS A 691 29.09 2.64 -28.13
C LYS A 691 30.40 2.19 -28.79
N ALA A 692 31.46 2.99 -28.73
CA ALA A 692 32.80 2.59 -29.15
C ALA A 692 33.42 1.52 -28.24
N ASN A 693 32.98 1.44 -26.98
CA ASN A 693 33.35 0.44 -25.98
C ASN A 693 32.29 -0.68 -25.88
N ASP A 694 31.81 -1.18 -27.03
CA ASP A 694 30.85 -2.29 -27.16
C ASP A 694 29.56 -2.16 -26.32
N LYS A 695 29.08 -0.93 -26.09
CA LYS A 695 27.93 -0.61 -25.21
C LYS A 695 28.19 -0.94 -23.74
N SER A 696 29.45 -0.95 -23.33
CA SER A 696 29.85 -1.05 -21.93
C SER A 696 30.32 0.32 -21.44
N TRP A 697 29.89 0.68 -20.23
CA TRP A 697 30.46 1.80 -19.49
C TRP A 697 31.78 1.42 -18.80
N ASP A 698 32.33 0.24 -19.08
CA ASP A 698 33.64 -0.23 -18.59
C ASP A 698 34.80 0.41 -19.40
N TYR A 699 35.00 1.71 -19.21
CA TYR A 699 36.17 2.46 -19.68
C TYR A 699 36.49 3.58 -18.70
N ILE A 700 37.72 4.12 -18.77
CA ILE A 700 38.22 4.95 -17.69
C ILE A 700 37.69 6.40 -17.80
N GLY A 701 37.09 6.90 -16.72
CA GLY A 701 36.38 8.18 -16.69
C GLY A 701 34.91 8.12 -17.15
N SER A 702 34.41 6.91 -17.39
CA SER A 702 33.05 6.65 -17.86
C SER A 702 31.96 7.06 -16.88
N GLU A 703 32.25 7.32 -15.60
CA GLU A 703 31.24 7.62 -14.59
C GLU A 703 30.65 9.03 -14.76
N ASN A 704 31.48 10.01 -15.13
CA ASN A 704 31.00 11.36 -15.50
C ASN A 704 30.26 11.31 -16.84
N ASP A 705 30.80 10.55 -17.79
CA ASP A 705 30.18 10.32 -19.09
C ASP A 705 28.82 9.63 -18.93
N TYR A 706 28.73 8.59 -18.11
CA TYR A 706 27.50 7.87 -17.76
C TYR A 706 26.49 8.82 -17.13
N ALA A 707 26.88 9.62 -16.14
CA ALA A 707 25.97 10.54 -15.46
C ALA A 707 25.38 11.59 -16.43
N ILE A 708 26.20 12.17 -17.31
CA ILE A 708 25.73 13.18 -18.28
C ILE A 708 24.96 12.52 -19.43
N ALA A 709 25.35 11.31 -19.86
CA ALA A 709 24.59 10.51 -20.79
C ALA A 709 23.22 10.13 -20.21
N GLN A 710 23.13 9.75 -18.93
CA GLN A 710 21.86 9.48 -18.27
C GLN A 710 21.02 10.75 -18.17
N GLN A 711 21.60 11.91 -17.82
CA GLN A 711 20.87 13.18 -17.82
C GLN A 711 20.29 13.54 -19.20
N LEU A 712 21.03 13.26 -20.28
CA LEU A 712 20.56 13.44 -21.65
C LEU A 712 19.48 12.41 -22.04
N LEU A 713 19.67 11.14 -21.65
CA LEU A 713 18.70 10.08 -21.90
C LEU A 713 17.41 10.32 -21.11
N ASP A 714 17.48 10.76 -19.85
CA ASP A 714 16.33 11.10 -18.99
C ASP A 714 15.40 12.13 -19.65
N GLN A 715 15.95 13.12 -20.35
CA GLN A 715 15.17 14.11 -21.09
C GLN A 715 14.38 13.48 -22.26
N VAL A 716 14.92 12.46 -22.92
CA VAL A 716 14.26 11.78 -24.05
C VAL A 716 13.35 10.65 -23.55
N GLU A 717 13.81 9.87 -22.58
CA GLU A 717 13.08 8.84 -21.86
C GLU A 717 11.82 9.41 -21.23
N SER A 718 11.87 10.55 -20.53
CA SER A 718 10.66 11.17 -19.98
C SER A 718 9.61 11.52 -21.05
N GLN A 719 10.02 11.92 -22.26
CA GLN A 719 9.10 12.11 -23.40
C GLN A 719 8.54 10.77 -23.91
N VAL A 720 9.40 9.75 -24.04
CA VAL A 720 9.01 8.38 -24.45
C VAL A 720 8.00 7.81 -23.46
N LEU A 721 8.34 7.78 -22.17
CA LEU A 721 7.51 7.29 -21.08
C LEU A 721 6.18 8.05 -20.97
N ALA A 722 6.19 9.39 -21.07
CA ALA A 722 4.97 10.19 -21.06
C ALA A 722 4.06 9.88 -22.27
N TRP A 723 4.62 9.81 -23.48
CA TRP A 723 3.86 9.48 -24.69
C TRP A 723 3.28 8.06 -24.60
N HIS A 724 4.07 7.07 -24.17
CA HIS A 724 3.62 5.69 -24.04
C HIS A 724 2.62 5.49 -22.91
N ALA A 725 2.75 6.19 -21.78
CA ALA A 725 1.75 6.20 -20.72
C ALA A 725 0.42 6.79 -21.21
N ALA A 726 0.44 7.91 -21.93
CA ALA A 726 -0.76 8.53 -22.52
C ALA A 726 -1.36 7.70 -23.68
N ALA A 727 -0.53 6.99 -24.46
CA ALA A 727 -1.01 6.04 -25.46
C ALA A 727 -1.65 4.79 -24.80
N ALA A 728 -1.05 4.28 -23.73
CA ALA A 728 -1.60 3.17 -22.95
C ALA A 728 -2.89 3.57 -22.23
N GLU A 729 -3.00 4.80 -21.73
CA GLU A 729 -4.23 5.30 -21.11
C GLU A 729 -5.39 5.42 -22.13
N ARG A 730 -5.13 5.94 -23.33
CA ARG A 730 -6.11 5.95 -24.44
C ARG A 730 -6.51 4.53 -24.88
N GLN A 731 -5.54 3.62 -24.98
CA GLN A 731 -5.79 2.20 -25.30
C GLN A 731 -6.63 1.52 -24.21
N ALA A 732 -6.37 1.82 -22.93
CA ALA A 732 -7.16 1.33 -21.81
C ALA A 732 -8.59 1.91 -21.81
N ALA A 733 -8.77 3.20 -22.12
CA ALA A 733 -10.08 3.82 -22.24
C ALA A 733 -10.91 3.13 -23.33
N ALA A 734 -10.35 2.98 -24.54
CA ALA A 734 -10.99 2.26 -25.64
C ALA A 734 -11.37 0.82 -25.24
N ALA A 735 -10.44 0.07 -24.62
CA ALA A 735 -10.70 -1.30 -24.18
C ALA A 735 -11.79 -1.38 -23.09
N LEU A 736 -11.79 -0.47 -22.11
CA LEU A 736 -12.82 -0.42 -21.07
C LEU A 736 -14.20 -0.10 -21.63
N HIS A 737 -14.32 0.86 -22.57
CA HIS A 737 -15.60 1.16 -23.21
C HIS A 737 -16.10 0.02 -24.11
N ILE A 738 -15.21 -0.68 -24.83
CA ILE A 738 -15.57 -1.89 -25.59
C ILE A 738 -16.08 -2.97 -24.62
N LEU A 739 -15.34 -3.29 -23.56
CA LEU A 739 -15.73 -4.31 -22.58
C LEU A 739 -17.03 -3.96 -21.85
N HIS A 740 -17.25 -2.68 -21.55
CA HIS A 740 -18.49 -2.19 -20.94
C HIS A 740 -19.69 -2.35 -21.87
N ARG A 741 -19.57 -1.91 -23.13
CA ARG A 741 -20.61 -2.10 -24.16
C ARG A 741 -20.87 -3.58 -24.41
N GLN A 742 -19.84 -4.41 -24.47
CA GLN A 742 -20.00 -5.88 -24.53
C GLN A 742 -20.68 -6.44 -23.28
N ALA A 743 -20.36 -5.99 -22.07
CA ALA A 743 -20.99 -6.46 -20.83
C ALA A 743 -22.47 -6.06 -20.73
N LEU A 744 -22.83 -4.86 -21.21
CA LEU A 744 -24.24 -4.43 -21.35
C LEU A 744 -24.97 -5.27 -22.39
N PHE A 745 -24.39 -5.41 -23.58
CA PHE A 745 -24.95 -6.17 -24.71
C PHE A 745 -25.15 -7.66 -24.39
N LEU A 746 -24.22 -8.25 -23.64
CA LEU A 746 -24.28 -9.63 -23.13
C LEU A 746 -25.01 -9.75 -21.78
N ARG A 747 -25.60 -8.66 -21.28
CA ARG A 747 -26.46 -8.63 -20.06
C ARG A 747 -25.74 -9.03 -18.77
N LEU A 748 -24.40 -9.00 -18.77
CA LEU A 748 -23.53 -9.25 -17.62
C LEU A 748 -23.55 -8.06 -16.64
N THR A 749 -23.78 -6.85 -17.14
CA THR A 749 -24.04 -5.67 -16.30
C THR A 749 -25.34 -4.97 -16.73
N ARG A 750 -25.92 -4.20 -15.81
CA ARG A 750 -27.11 -3.36 -16.04
C ARG A 750 -26.85 -1.88 -15.77
N SER A 751 -25.65 -1.52 -15.30
CA SER A 751 -25.30 -0.12 -15.05
C SER A 751 -24.88 0.52 -16.36
N ALA A 752 -25.73 1.34 -16.97
CA ALA A 752 -25.38 2.03 -18.22
C ALA A 752 -24.16 2.95 -18.04
N GLU A 753 -24.16 3.76 -16.97
CA GLU A 753 -23.13 4.77 -16.69
C GLU A 753 -22.51 4.54 -15.31
N PRO A 754 -21.68 3.50 -15.12
CA PRO A 754 -21.11 3.20 -13.82
C PRO A 754 -20.00 4.21 -13.50
N ARG A 755 -20.03 4.78 -12.28
CA ARG A 755 -19.04 5.76 -11.80
C ARG A 755 -17.58 5.21 -11.69
N ALA A 756 -17.36 3.93 -11.98
CA ALA A 756 -16.08 3.23 -12.05
C ALA A 756 -16.27 1.97 -12.91
N PRO A 757 -15.24 1.48 -13.63
CA PRO A 757 -15.40 0.33 -14.53
C PRO A 757 -15.68 -0.95 -13.74
N ALA A 758 -16.72 -1.69 -14.13
CA ALA A 758 -17.14 -2.92 -13.46
C ALA A 758 -16.29 -4.12 -13.91
N LEU A 759 -15.04 -4.17 -13.47
CA LEU A 759 -14.07 -5.17 -13.94
C LEU A 759 -14.55 -6.62 -13.73
N THR A 760 -15.25 -6.92 -12.64
CA THR A 760 -15.88 -8.24 -12.43
C THR A 760 -16.81 -8.62 -13.57
N ASP A 761 -17.68 -7.71 -14.02
CA ASP A 761 -18.63 -7.95 -15.12
C ASP A 761 -17.90 -8.05 -16.47
N TYR A 762 -16.74 -7.38 -16.60
CA TYR A 762 -15.91 -7.38 -17.81
C TYR A 762 -15.07 -8.65 -17.95
N TYR A 763 -14.79 -9.36 -16.85
CA TYR A 763 -14.09 -10.64 -16.80
C TYR A 763 -15.01 -11.85 -16.52
N ALA A 764 -16.26 -11.62 -16.14
CA ALA A 764 -17.26 -12.67 -15.94
C ALA A 764 -17.45 -13.53 -17.20
N THR A 765 -17.55 -14.84 -16.98
CA THR A 765 -18.00 -15.83 -17.96
C THR A 765 -19.51 -15.85 -18.05
N LEU A 766 -20.06 -16.11 -19.24
CA LEU A 766 -21.51 -16.31 -19.40
C LEU A 766 -21.95 -17.61 -18.74
N SER A 767 -23.02 -17.54 -17.93
CA SER A 767 -23.57 -18.69 -17.19
C SER A 767 -24.50 -19.59 -18.02
N LYS A 768 -24.84 -19.15 -19.24
CA LYS A 768 -25.64 -19.88 -20.23
C LYS A 768 -25.04 -19.63 -21.61
N SER A 769 -24.95 -20.68 -22.42
CA SER A 769 -24.55 -20.56 -23.82
C SER A 769 -25.50 -19.64 -24.58
N LEU A 770 -24.96 -18.78 -25.44
CA LEU A 770 -25.75 -17.94 -26.33
C LEU A 770 -26.50 -18.81 -27.36
N TRP A 771 -27.65 -18.34 -27.80
CA TRP A 771 -28.37 -18.94 -28.93
C TRP A 771 -27.58 -18.71 -30.22
N ALA A 772 -27.29 -19.79 -30.94
CA ALA A 772 -26.61 -19.77 -32.23
C ALA A 772 -27.64 -19.92 -33.37
N PRO A 773 -27.88 -18.88 -34.19
CA PRO A 773 -28.69 -18.99 -35.40
C PRO A 773 -27.92 -19.72 -36.52
N ASP A 774 -28.65 -20.17 -37.54
CA ASP A 774 -28.08 -20.63 -38.81
C ASP A 774 -27.36 -19.45 -39.52
N GLU A 775 -26.21 -19.70 -40.16
CA GLU A 775 -25.43 -18.66 -40.86
C GLU A 775 -26.20 -18.00 -42.02
N SER A 776 -27.25 -18.66 -42.53
CA SER A 776 -28.14 -18.12 -43.57
C SER A 776 -29.29 -17.23 -43.05
N ASP A 777 -29.54 -17.20 -41.73
CA ASP A 777 -30.64 -16.44 -41.14
C ASP A 777 -30.31 -14.93 -41.02
N ASN A 778 -30.89 -14.15 -41.93
CA ASN A 778 -30.73 -12.71 -42.00
C ASN A 778 -31.79 -11.91 -41.21
N ARG A 779 -32.61 -12.56 -40.37
CA ARG A 779 -33.56 -11.84 -39.48
C ARG A 779 -32.80 -10.92 -38.51
N PRO A 780 -33.33 -9.73 -38.15
CA PRO A 780 -32.66 -8.81 -37.22
C PRO A 780 -32.23 -9.46 -35.90
N SER A 781 -33.05 -10.37 -35.36
CA SER A 781 -32.74 -11.13 -34.14
C SER A 781 -31.57 -12.10 -34.31
N ALA A 782 -31.50 -12.83 -35.43
CA ALA A 782 -30.37 -13.69 -35.77
C ALA A 782 -29.08 -12.87 -35.98
N MET A 783 -29.15 -11.73 -36.68
CA MET A 783 -28.01 -10.82 -36.84
C MET A 783 -27.50 -10.26 -35.50
N VAL A 784 -28.40 -10.01 -34.54
CA VAL A 784 -28.06 -9.59 -33.17
C VAL A 784 -27.42 -10.73 -32.39
N ALA A 785 -27.98 -11.94 -32.42
CA ALA A 785 -27.41 -13.11 -31.77
C ALA A 785 -26.00 -13.46 -32.30
N ALA A 786 -25.80 -13.41 -33.62
CA ALA A 786 -24.50 -13.56 -34.25
C ALA A 786 -23.51 -12.44 -33.83
N ALA A 787 -23.99 -11.22 -33.59
CA ALA A 787 -23.16 -10.15 -33.03
C ALA A 787 -22.84 -10.38 -31.55
N MET A 788 -23.76 -10.94 -30.75
CA MET A 788 -23.48 -11.35 -29.36
C MET A 788 -22.41 -12.45 -29.31
N ALA A 789 -22.50 -13.47 -30.17
CA ALA A 789 -21.49 -14.52 -30.27
C ALA A 789 -20.10 -13.97 -30.66
N ARG A 790 -20.01 -13.02 -31.62
CA ARG A 790 -18.75 -12.34 -31.94
C ARG A 790 -18.24 -11.47 -30.78
N ALA A 791 -19.14 -10.82 -30.04
CA ALA A 791 -18.78 -10.02 -28.87
C ALA A 791 -18.20 -10.91 -27.75
N GLU A 792 -18.80 -12.07 -27.49
CA GLU A 792 -18.28 -13.08 -26.56
C GLU A 792 -16.90 -13.58 -27.01
N ALA A 793 -16.78 -14.05 -28.26
CA ALA A 793 -15.54 -14.60 -28.80
C ALA A 793 -14.36 -13.61 -28.77
N ALA A 794 -14.64 -12.31 -28.95
CA ALA A 794 -13.62 -11.26 -28.93
C ALA A 794 -13.23 -10.78 -27.52
N ARG A 795 -14.00 -11.08 -26.45
CA ARG A 795 -13.71 -10.62 -25.07
C ARG A 795 -12.29 -10.96 -24.61
N PRO A 796 -11.74 -12.17 -24.80
CA PRO A 796 -10.38 -12.50 -24.37
C PRO A 796 -9.29 -11.63 -25.01
N ASP A 797 -9.47 -11.24 -26.28
CA ASP A 797 -8.52 -10.36 -26.97
C ASP A 797 -8.64 -8.91 -26.48
N VAL A 798 -9.84 -8.41 -26.19
CA VAL A 798 -10.05 -7.06 -25.63
C VAL A 798 -9.63 -6.99 -24.15
N GLN A 799 -9.84 -8.06 -23.38
CA GLN A 799 -9.29 -8.22 -22.02
C GLN A 799 -7.76 -8.19 -22.06
N ARG A 800 -7.12 -8.93 -22.99
CA ARG A 800 -5.67 -8.86 -23.19
C ARG A 800 -5.21 -7.46 -23.62
N LEU A 801 -5.96 -6.76 -24.46
CA LEU A 801 -5.68 -5.38 -24.85
C LEU A 801 -5.69 -4.41 -23.66
N LEU A 802 -6.62 -4.60 -22.71
CA LEU A 802 -6.69 -3.85 -21.45
C LEU A 802 -5.51 -4.20 -20.54
N VAL A 803 -5.21 -5.49 -20.37
CA VAL A 803 -4.06 -5.97 -19.58
C VAL A 803 -2.74 -5.43 -20.13
N ASP A 804 -2.53 -5.43 -21.45
CA ASP A 804 -1.33 -4.88 -22.09
C ASP A 804 -1.17 -3.36 -21.87
N ALA A 805 -2.28 -2.65 -21.63
CA ALA A 805 -2.33 -1.21 -21.44
C ALA A 805 -2.23 -0.76 -19.95
N VAL A 806 -2.55 -1.64 -19.01
CA VAL A 806 -2.56 -1.32 -17.56
C VAL A 806 -1.72 -2.28 -16.70
N GLY A 807 -1.11 -3.31 -17.30
CA GLY A 807 -0.39 -4.36 -16.61
C GLY A 807 1.10 -4.09 -16.39
N CYS A 808 1.63 -4.67 -15.32
CA CYS A 808 3.06 -4.86 -15.07
C CYS A 808 3.39 -6.32 -15.39
N PHE A 809 4.51 -6.59 -16.04
CA PHE A 809 4.84 -7.93 -16.56
C PHE A 809 6.12 -8.49 -15.94
N GLN A 810 6.26 -9.82 -15.93
CA GLN A 810 7.46 -10.46 -15.43
C GLN A 810 8.61 -10.32 -16.44
N GLY A 811 9.53 -9.39 -16.17
CA GLY A 811 10.67 -9.09 -17.05
C GLY A 811 10.21 -8.57 -18.41
N THR A 812 10.73 -9.16 -19.49
CA THR A 812 10.31 -8.90 -20.88
C THR A 812 9.24 -9.88 -21.38
N GLY A 813 8.73 -10.75 -20.50
CA GLY A 813 7.74 -11.77 -20.82
C GLY A 813 6.29 -11.25 -20.92
N GLY A 814 5.36 -12.18 -21.19
CA GLY A 814 3.91 -11.89 -21.26
C GLY A 814 3.14 -12.18 -19.96
N THR A 815 3.80 -12.66 -18.90
CA THR A 815 3.14 -13.01 -17.63
C THR A 815 2.77 -11.76 -16.84
N LEU A 816 1.48 -11.55 -16.61
CA LEU A 816 0.96 -10.45 -15.79
C LEU A 816 1.34 -10.63 -14.32
N TYR A 817 1.84 -9.57 -13.68
CA TYR A 817 2.22 -9.54 -12.27
C TYR A 817 1.35 -8.59 -11.43
N ALA A 818 0.94 -7.44 -11.96
CA ALA A 818 0.10 -6.46 -11.28
C ALA A 818 -0.67 -5.56 -12.25
N LEU A 819 -1.73 -4.88 -11.79
CA LEU A 819 -2.55 -3.96 -12.60
C LEU A 819 -2.54 -2.53 -12.03
N ASP A 820 -2.46 -1.53 -12.91
CA ASP A 820 -2.50 -0.12 -12.56
C ASP A 820 -3.94 0.38 -12.33
N SER A 821 -4.40 0.22 -11.09
CA SER A 821 -5.71 0.74 -10.64
C SER A 821 -5.85 2.27 -10.70
N ARG A 822 -4.75 3.04 -10.86
CA ARG A 822 -4.84 4.50 -11.12
C ARG A 822 -5.12 4.74 -12.59
N ARG A 823 -4.37 4.13 -13.51
CA ARG A 823 -4.62 4.25 -14.96
C ARG A 823 -6.01 3.76 -15.34
N ILE A 824 -6.48 2.64 -14.80
CA ILE A 824 -7.85 2.13 -15.05
C ILE A 824 -8.92 3.19 -14.68
N ARG A 825 -8.80 3.83 -13.51
CA ARG A 825 -9.75 4.85 -13.05
C ARG A 825 -9.64 6.17 -13.80
N SER A 826 -8.45 6.51 -14.28
CA SER A 826 -8.19 7.73 -15.04
C SER A 826 -8.69 7.58 -16.49
N ALA A 827 -8.34 6.49 -17.15
CA ALA A 827 -8.84 6.11 -18.47
C ALA A 827 -10.37 6.03 -18.55
N TRP A 828 -11.03 5.48 -17.51
CA TRP A 828 -12.50 5.42 -17.45
C TRP A 828 -13.19 6.79 -17.32
N ARG A 829 -12.47 7.83 -16.91
CA ARG A 829 -12.99 9.20 -16.76
C ARG A 829 -12.71 10.10 -17.98
N GLN A 830 -11.91 9.62 -18.93
CA GLN A 830 -11.64 10.34 -20.17
C GLN A 830 -12.73 10.04 -21.19
N ASP A 831 -13.12 11.05 -21.96
CA ASP A 831 -14.01 10.84 -23.11
C ASP A 831 -13.33 9.94 -24.15
N LEU A 832 -14.14 9.13 -24.83
CA LEU A 832 -13.70 8.27 -25.94
C LEU A 832 -13.05 9.15 -27.04
N PRO A 833 -11.74 8.99 -27.32
CA PRO A 833 -11.07 9.86 -28.28
C PRO A 833 -11.59 9.62 -29.70
N GLU A 834 -11.65 10.69 -30.51
CA GLU A 834 -12.00 10.56 -31.93
C GLU A 834 -11.07 9.56 -32.62
N GLY A 835 -11.67 8.61 -33.35
CA GLY A 835 -10.93 7.52 -33.99
C GLY A 835 -10.36 6.47 -33.03
N ALA A 836 -10.88 6.32 -31.80
CA ALA A 836 -10.45 5.29 -30.83
C ALA A 836 -10.38 3.86 -31.44
N ALA A 837 -11.28 3.53 -32.36
CA ALA A 837 -11.28 2.22 -33.03
C ALA A 837 -10.04 2.02 -33.91
N GLN A 838 -9.61 3.06 -34.64
CA GLN A 838 -8.42 3.06 -35.50
C GLN A 838 -7.10 3.02 -34.71
N GLN A 839 -7.13 3.32 -33.40
CA GLN A 839 -5.96 3.21 -32.51
C GLN A 839 -5.64 1.74 -32.14
N ILE A 840 -6.63 0.84 -32.27
CA ILE A 840 -6.44 -0.60 -32.13
C ILE A 840 -5.94 -1.14 -33.47
N ARG A 841 -4.81 -1.85 -33.47
CA ARG A 841 -4.15 -2.30 -34.69
C ARG A 841 -4.83 -3.55 -35.27
N SER A 842 -4.74 -3.72 -36.58
CA SER A 842 -5.36 -4.84 -37.31
C SER A 842 -4.73 -6.22 -37.03
N ASP A 843 -3.54 -6.25 -36.45
CA ASP A 843 -2.85 -7.46 -36.00
C ASP A 843 -3.31 -7.96 -34.62
N GLN A 844 -4.12 -7.18 -33.88
CA GLN A 844 -4.58 -7.50 -32.52
C GLN A 844 -5.82 -8.41 -32.49
N GLY A 845 -5.86 -9.41 -33.38
CA GLY A 845 -6.89 -10.45 -33.39
C GLY A 845 -8.32 -9.93 -33.50
N GLN A 846 -9.22 -10.50 -32.70
CA GLN A 846 -10.64 -10.14 -32.74
C GLN A 846 -10.95 -8.79 -32.07
N ALA A 847 -10.00 -8.20 -31.32
CA ALA A 847 -10.19 -6.92 -30.65
C ALA A 847 -10.45 -5.76 -31.64
N ARG A 848 -9.85 -5.79 -32.84
CA ARG A 848 -10.13 -4.80 -33.90
C ARG A 848 -11.58 -4.88 -34.39
N ALA A 849 -12.10 -6.10 -34.61
CA ALA A 849 -13.48 -6.31 -35.02
C ALA A 849 -14.47 -5.90 -33.92
N ALA A 850 -14.15 -6.18 -32.65
CA ALA A 850 -14.93 -5.69 -31.50
C ALA A 850 -14.93 -4.16 -31.39
N ALA A 851 -13.79 -3.51 -31.67
CA ALA A 851 -13.71 -2.04 -31.71
C ALA A 851 -14.58 -1.44 -32.83
N ASP A 852 -14.55 -2.03 -34.03
CA ASP A 852 -15.42 -1.60 -35.12
C ASP A 852 -16.91 -1.81 -34.80
N ASP A 853 -17.29 -2.94 -34.20
CA ASP A 853 -18.70 -3.22 -33.84
C ASP A 853 -19.19 -2.36 -32.64
N MET A 854 -18.37 -2.18 -31.60
CA MET A 854 -18.79 -1.50 -30.35
C MET A 854 -18.51 0.00 -30.31
N LEU A 855 -17.57 0.52 -31.10
CA LEU A 855 -17.25 1.96 -31.13
C LEU A 855 -17.71 2.62 -32.44
N SER A 856 -17.39 2.05 -33.60
CA SER A 856 -17.66 2.70 -34.90
C SER A 856 -19.01 2.37 -35.52
N ARG A 857 -19.52 1.15 -35.34
CA ARG A 857 -20.77 0.64 -35.97
C ARG A 857 -21.90 0.38 -34.97
N VAL A 858 -21.74 0.85 -33.73
CA VAL A 858 -22.67 0.58 -32.63
C VAL A 858 -24.10 1.09 -32.92
N GLU A 859 -24.26 2.19 -33.64
CA GLU A 859 -25.57 2.69 -34.08
C GLU A 859 -26.27 1.72 -35.06
N SER A 860 -25.50 1.08 -35.95
CA SER A 860 -26.04 0.05 -36.85
C SER A 860 -26.44 -1.22 -36.07
N LEU A 861 -25.73 -1.56 -35.01
CA LEU A 861 -26.11 -2.66 -34.10
C LEU A 861 -27.36 -2.31 -33.29
N LEU A 862 -27.45 -1.12 -32.71
CA LEU A 862 -28.65 -0.63 -32.01
C LEU A 862 -29.88 -0.61 -32.93
N THR A 863 -29.70 -0.21 -34.19
CA THR A 863 -30.77 -0.25 -35.20
C THR A 863 -31.27 -1.68 -35.46
N ARG A 864 -30.36 -2.67 -35.52
CA ARG A 864 -30.74 -4.10 -35.65
C ARG A 864 -31.40 -4.64 -34.38
N TYR A 865 -30.92 -4.25 -33.20
CA TYR A 865 -31.49 -4.64 -31.91
C TYR A 865 -32.92 -4.11 -31.76
N ARG A 866 -33.12 -2.83 -32.08
CA ARG A 866 -34.43 -2.18 -32.18
C ARG A 866 -35.36 -2.98 -33.11
N GLY A 867 -34.91 -3.28 -34.33
CA GLY A 867 -35.65 -4.10 -35.30
C GLY A 867 -35.88 -5.56 -34.89
N ALA A 868 -35.17 -6.07 -33.88
CA ALA A 868 -35.39 -7.40 -33.30
C ALA A 868 -36.38 -7.37 -32.13
N VAL A 869 -36.54 -6.25 -31.42
CA VAL A 869 -37.35 -6.15 -30.19
C VAL A 869 -38.68 -5.43 -30.43
N GLU A 870 -38.67 -4.28 -31.11
CA GLU A 870 -39.89 -3.48 -31.33
C GLU A 870 -41.04 -4.24 -32.03
N PRO A 871 -40.80 -5.12 -33.02
CA PRO A 871 -41.89 -5.87 -33.64
C PRO A 871 -42.48 -6.97 -32.73
N LEU A 872 -41.73 -7.45 -31.74
CA LEU A 872 -42.12 -8.61 -30.92
C LEU A 872 -43.02 -8.23 -29.75
N ALA A 873 -42.81 -7.08 -29.12
CA ALA A 873 -43.61 -6.63 -27.98
C ALA A 873 -45.12 -6.43 -28.34
N PRO A 874 -45.49 -5.83 -29.50
CA PRO A 874 -46.87 -5.78 -29.96
C PRO A 874 -47.49 -7.17 -30.20
N THR A 875 -46.75 -8.14 -30.75
CA THR A 875 -47.24 -9.51 -30.94
C THR A 875 -47.51 -10.21 -29.62
N ILE A 876 -46.60 -10.10 -28.65
CA ILE A 876 -46.78 -10.63 -27.29
C ILE A 876 -48.01 -9.99 -26.63
N LYS A 877 -48.22 -8.68 -26.81
CA LYS A 877 -49.39 -7.97 -26.30
C LYS A 877 -50.70 -8.42 -26.96
N ALA A 878 -50.73 -8.58 -28.28
CA ALA A 878 -51.91 -9.00 -29.03
C ALA A 878 -52.41 -10.40 -28.62
N LEU A 879 -51.50 -11.30 -28.23
CA LEU A 879 -51.82 -12.68 -27.84
C LEU A 879 -52.18 -12.87 -26.36
N ILE A 880 -51.71 -11.97 -25.47
CA ILE A 880 -51.98 -12.05 -24.02
C ILE A 880 -53.19 -11.18 -23.61
N GLY A 881 -53.55 -10.20 -24.45
CA GLY A 881 -54.61 -9.22 -24.16
C GLY A 881 -54.16 -8.12 -23.20
N ASP A 882 -54.97 -7.07 -23.07
CA ASP A 882 -54.67 -5.92 -22.21
C ASP A 882 -54.66 -6.26 -20.70
N ASP A 883 -55.21 -7.41 -20.30
CA ASP A 883 -55.23 -7.89 -18.91
C ASP A 883 -53.85 -8.34 -18.37
N GLY A 884 -52.85 -8.51 -19.25
CA GLY A 884 -51.47 -8.83 -18.87
C GLY A 884 -51.24 -10.22 -18.24
N ASN A 885 -52.22 -11.12 -18.31
CA ASN A 885 -52.17 -12.43 -17.64
C ASN A 885 -51.30 -13.46 -18.38
N VAL A 886 -50.00 -13.48 -18.07
CA VAL A 886 -49.02 -14.46 -18.61
C VAL A 886 -49.24 -15.93 -18.20
N ASN A 887 -50.30 -16.29 -17.46
CA ASN A 887 -50.54 -17.69 -17.05
C ASN A 887 -51.36 -18.51 -18.05
N ILE A 888 -51.13 -18.29 -19.35
CA ILE A 888 -51.86 -18.89 -20.49
C ILE A 888 -51.66 -20.42 -20.64
N GLY A 889 -50.65 -21.01 -20.01
CA GLY A 889 -50.27 -22.41 -20.18
C GLY A 889 -51.37 -23.45 -19.91
N PRO A 890 -51.90 -23.55 -18.67
CA PRO A 890 -52.94 -24.53 -18.33
C PRO A 890 -54.21 -24.48 -19.21
N PRO A 891 -54.82 -23.31 -19.52
CA PRO A 891 -56.00 -23.27 -20.39
C PRO A 891 -55.67 -23.66 -21.85
N LEU A 892 -54.50 -23.29 -22.39
CA LEU A 892 -54.08 -23.69 -23.73
C LEU A 892 -53.82 -25.20 -23.83
N LEU A 893 -53.21 -25.81 -22.81
CA LEU A 893 -53.04 -27.27 -22.76
C LEU A 893 -54.38 -28.00 -22.73
N ALA A 894 -55.37 -27.49 -21.97
CA ALA A 894 -56.71 -28.06 -21.92
C ALA A 894 -57.40 -28.00 -23.29
N GLN A 895 -57.31 -26.86 -24.00
CA GLN A 895 -57.84 -26.71 -25.36
C GLN A 895 -57.17 -27.66 -26.36
N VAL A 896 -55.85 -27.81 -26.33
CA VAL A 896 -55.13 -28.73 -27.23
C VAL A 896 -55.45 -30.21 -26.95
N GLU A 897 -55.54 -30.63 -25.68
CA GLU A 897 -55.94 -32.00 -25.32
C GLU A 897 -57.42 -32.26 -25.66
N GLN A 898 -58.31 -31.28 -25.53
CA GLN A 898 -59.71 -31.37 -25.96
C GLN A 898 -59.85 -31.45 -27.48
N ALA A 899 -59.10 -30.64 -28.24
CA ALA A 899 -59.05 -30.73 -29.69
C ALA A 899 -58.46 -32.09 -30.15
N ARG A 900 -57.49 -32.65 -29.42
CA ARG A 900 -56.97 -33.99 -29.67
C ARG A 900 -58.01 -35.07 -29.42
N SER A 901 -58.74 -35.02 -28.30
CA SER A 901 -59.75 -36.03 -27.95
C SER A 901 -60.98 -36.00 -28.86
N THR A 902 -61.34 -34.84 -29.39
CA THR A 902 -62.39 -34.66 -30.42
C THR A 902 -61.86 -34.85 -31.86
N GLY A 903 -60.56 -35.16 -32.01
CA GLY A 903 -59.89 -35.37 -33.29
C GLY A 903 -59.83 -34.14 -34.20
N SER A 904 -60.07 -32.93 -33.67
CA SER A 904 -60.07 -31.64 -34.40
C SER A 904 -58.73 -30.91 -34.30
N PHE A 905 -57.65 -31.64 -34.02
CA PHE A 905 -56.31 -31.10 -33.93
C PHE A 905 -55.62 -31.05 -35.32
N PRO A 906 -55.10 -29.90 -35.77
CA PRO A 906 -54.61 -29.68 -37.13
C PRO A 906 -53.22 -30.31 -37.35
N GLN A 907 -53.18 -31.62 -37.61
CA GLN A 907 -51.93 -32.39 -37.81
C GLN A 907 -51.07 -31.88 -38.98
N ALA A 908 -51.65 -31.15 -39.94
CA ALA A 908 -50.93 -30.55 -41.06
C ALA A 908 -50.07 -29.34 -40.65
N ILE A 909 -50.26 -28.78 -39.45
CA ILE A 909 -49.51 -27.61 -38.94
C ILE A 909 -48.32 -28.07 -38.09
N CYS A 910 -48.54 -28.98 -37.15
CA CYS A 910 -47.51 -29.65 -36.35
C CYS A 910 -48.10 -30.91 -35.67
N SER A 911 -47.26 -31.68 -35.00
CA SER A 911 -47.73 -32.75 -34.11
C SER A 911 -48.31 -32.19 -32.80
N SER A 912 -49.26 -32.90 -32.20
CA SER A 912 -49.80 -32.54 -30.88
C SER A 912 -48.72 -32.50 -29.79
N THR A 913 -47.67 -33.31 -29.92
CA THR A 913 -46.47 -33.28 -29.07
C THR A 913 -45.66 -32.00 -29.20
N GLU A 914 -45.53 -31.44 -30.41
CA GLU A 914 -44.82 -30.17 -30.63
C GLU A 914 -45.63 -28.98 -30.12
N ALA A 915 -46.94 -28.94 -30.38
CA ALA A 915 -47.83 -27.93 -29.80
C ALA A 915 -47.80 -27.95 -28.26
N LYS A 916 -47.87 -29.14 -27.66
CA LYS A 916 -47.74 -29.32 -26.21
C LYS A 916 -46.41 -28.79 -25.67
N LYS A 917 -45.30 -29.17 -26.32
CA LYS A 917 -43.95 -28.69 -25.97
C LYS A 917 -43.83 -27.17 -26.07
N ALA A 918 -44.41 -26.55 -27.11
CA ALA A 918 -44.44 -25.09 -27.25
C ALA A 918 -45.23 -24.42 -26.11
N ILE A 919 -46.39 -24.95 -25.73
CA ILE A 919 -47.19 -24.41 -24.61
C ILE A 919 -46.47 -24.62 -23.27
N GLU A 920 -45.85 -25.78 -23.05
CA GLU A 920 -45.01 -26.05 -21.87
C GLU A 920 -43.82 -25.07 -21.79
N GLN A 921 -43.21 -24.74 -22.93
CA GLN A 921 -42.12 -23.77 -23.04
C GLN A 921 -42.58 -22.34 -22.69
N LEU A 922 -43.76 -21.91 -23.17
CA LEU A 922 -44.42 -20.67 -22.74
C LEU A 922 -44.86 -20.68 -21.27
N SER A 923 -45.05 -21.87 -20.70
CA SER A 923 -45.44 -22.05 -19.31
C SER A 923 -44.29 -21.92 -18.31
N THR A 924 -43.04 -21.95 -18.79
CA THR A 924 -41.83 -21.82 -17.95
C THR A 924 -41.78 -20.51 -17.17
N PRO A 925 -41.19 -20.48 -15.96
CA PRO A 925 -41.06 -19.26 -15.18
C PRO A 925 -40.19 -18.21 -15.91
N GLU A 926 -39.20 -18.63 -16.71
CA GLU A 926 -38.38 -17.77 -17.56
C GLU A 926 -39.21 -17.09 -18.65
N ALA A 927 -39.99 -17.85 -19.44
CA ALA A 927 -40.84 -17.29 -20.48
C ALA A 927 -41.89 -16.33 -19.90
N LYS A 928 -42.52 -16.69 -18.77
CA LYS A 928 -43.47 -15.81 -18.06
C LYS A 928 -42.81 -14.53 -17.54
N SER A 929 -41.59 -14.60 -17.05
CA SER A 929 -40.82 -13.43 -16.62
C SER A 929 -40.48 -12.53 -17.81
N LEU A 930 -40.06 -13.11 -18.94
CA LEU A 930 -39.73 -12.38 -20.15
C LEU A 930 -40.95 -11.70 -20.79
N MET A 931 -42.09 -12.41 -20.87
CA MET A 931 -43.33 -11.83 -21.40
C MET A 931 -43.80 -10.65 -20.55
N ARG A 932 -43.73 -10.72 -19.21
CA ARG A 932 -43.99 -9.57 -18.33
C ARG A 932 -43.04 -8.41 -18.61
N GLN A 933 -41.72 -8.68 -18.70
CA GLN A 933 -40.71 -7.66 -18.97
C GLN A 933 -40.94 -6.98 -20.32
N ALA A 934 -41.32 -7.73 -21.35
CA ALA A 934 -41.64 -7.21 -22.69
C ALA A 934 -42.92 -6.37 -22.70
N LEU A 935 -43.95 -6.72 -21.91
CA LEU A 935 -45.16 -5.92 -21.75
C LEU A 935 -44.90 -4.60 -21.00
N SER A 936 -43.96 -4.60 -20.05
CA SER A 936 -43.52 -3.40 -19.33
C SER A 936 -42.34 -2.67 -19.98
N PHE A 937 -41.96 -3.01 -21.21
CA PHE A 937 -40.76 -2.49 -21.85
C PHE A 937 -41.01 -1.12 -22.50
N GLU A 938 -40.28 -0.11 -22.05
CA GLU A 938 -40.25 1.21 -22.68
C GLU A 938 -39.03 1.35 -23.59
N ALA A 939 -39.26 1.74 -24.84
CA ALA A 939 -38.19 1.93 -25.82
C ALA A 939 -37.26 3.11 -25.41
N PRO A 940 -35.93 2.90 -25.33
CA PRO A 940 -34.98 3.96 -24.99
C PRO A 940 -35.06 5.18 -25.92
N VAL A 941 -35.06 6.37 -25.32
CA VAL A 941 -35.11 7.64 -26.05
C VAL A 941 -33.90 7.78 -26.99
N ALA A 942 -34.13 8.18 -28.23
CA ALA A 942 -33.08 8.26 -29.26
C ALA A 942 -31.92 9.23 -28.92
N SER A 943 -32.17 10.23 -28.07
CA SER A 943 -31.17 11.19 -27.60
C SER A 943 -30.33 10.71 -26.40
N ALA A 944 -30.62 9.54 -25.82
CA ALA A 944 -29.86 9.01 -24.70
C ALA A 944 -28.47 8.49 -25.14
N SER A 945 -27.54 8.36 -24.18
CA SER A 945 -26.21 7.80 -24.41
C SER A 945 -26.27 6.40 -25.06
N VAL A 946 -25.23 6.05 -25.82
CA VAL A 946 -25.12 4.74 -26.50
C VAL A 946 -25.26 3.62 -25.48
N GLU A 947 -24.62 3.76 -24.33
CA GLU A 947 -24.64 2.85 -23.19
C GLU A 947 -26.05 2.71 -22.61
N THR A 948 -26.78 3.81 -22.41
CA THR A 948 -28.18 3.76 -21.91
C THR A 948 -29.12 3.09 -22.92
N ARG A 949 -28.98 3.41 -24.21
CA ARG A 949 -29.76 2.74 -25.26
C ARG A 949 -29.43 1.25 -25.34
N LEU A 950 -28.15 0.87 -25.28
CA LEU A 950 -27.70 -0.51 -25.30
C LEU A 950 -28.19 -1.29 -24.07
N ALA A 951 -28.08 -0.72 -22.87
CA ALA A 951 -28.58 -1.29 -21.62
C ALA A 951 -30.10 -1.50 -21.65
N GLY A 952 -30.84 -0.53 -22.20
CA GLY A 952 -32.29 -0.60 -22.37
C GLY A 952 -32.69 -1.70 -23.35
N TRP A 953 -32.19 -1.69 -24.59
CA TRP A 953 -32.51 -2.72 -25.57
C TRP A 953 -32.08 -4.13 -25.11
N ALA A 954 -30.90 -4.26 -24.49
CA ALA A 954 -30.44 -5.52 -23.91
C ALA A 954 -31.15 -5.90 -22.59
N SER A 955 -32.09 -5.11 -22.08
CA SER A 955 -32.87 -5.50 -20.90
C SER A 955 -33.74 -6.74 -21.16
N LEU A 956 -34.07 -7.04 -22.42
CA LEU A 956 -34.78 -8.25 -22.86
C LEU A 956 -33.83 -9.26 -23.50
N ASP A 957 -34.11 -10.54 -23.33
CA ASP A 957 -33.29 -11.62 -23.89
C ASP A 957 -33.71 -11.92 -25.34
N VAL A 958 -32.90 -11.55 -26.34
CA VAL A 958 -33.29 -11.78 -27.75
C VAL A 958 -33.42 -13.27 -28.10
N GLY A 959 -32.58 -14.14 -27.52
CA GLY A 959 -32.65 -15.59 -27.78
C GLY A 959 -33.93 -16.20 -27.19
N GLN A 960 -34.26 -15.88 -25.94
CA GLN A 960 -35.51 -16.31 -25.35
C GLN A 960 -36.73 -15.60 -25.97
N LEU A 961 -36.62 -14.35 -26.43
CA LEU A 961 -37.70 -13.63 -27.12
C LEU A 961 -38.06 -14.29 -28.43
N VAL A 962 -37.06 -14.64 -29.27
CA VAL A 962 -37.28 -15.42 -30.50
C VAL A 962 -37.92 -16.76 -30.16
N THR A 963 -37.41 -17.46 -29.16
CA THR A 963 -37.94 -18.77 -28.74
C THR A 963 -39.40 -18.68 -28.26
N VAL A 964 -39.73 -17.66 -27.47
CA VAL A 964 -41.11 -17.38 -26.99
C VAL A 964 -42.01 -16.93 -28.13
N HIS A 965 -41.52 -16.11 -29.05
CA HIS A 965 -42.26 -15.65 -30.22
C HIS A 965 -42.56 -16.80 -31.19
N ASP A 966 -41.57 -17.63 -31.54
CA ASP A 966 -41.74 -18.79 -32.41
C ASP A 966 -42.73 -19.80 -31.79
N ALA A 967 -42.66 -20.02 -30.47
CA ALA A 967 -43.63 -20.84 -29.73
C ALA A 967 -45.04 -20.22 -29.71
N LEU A 968 -45.17 -18.91 -29.47
CA LEU A 968 -46.45 -18.18 -29.53
C LEU A 968 -47.06 -18.24 -30.93
N THR A 969 -46.29 -17.98 -31.98
CA THR A 969 -46.73 -18.05 -33.38
C THR A 969 -47.13 -19.46 -33.80
N LEU A 970 -46.46 -20.49 -33.28
CA LEU A 970 -46.88 -21.88 -33.50
C LEU A 970 -48.22 -22.17 -32.81
N VAL A 971 -48.38 -21.76 -31.55
CA VAL A 971 -49.62 -21.92 -30.79
C VAL A 971 -50.78 -21.17 -31.45
N GLU A 972 -50.58 -19.92 -31.90
CA GLU A 972 -51.58 -19.14 -32.63
C GLU A 972 -52.04 -19.86 -33.90
N LYS A 973 -51.09 -20.35 -34.71
CA LYS A 973 -51.41 -21.15 -35.92
C LYS A 973 -52.16 -22.44 -35.59
N VAL A 974 -51.81 -23.11 -34.48
CA VAL A 974 -52.52 -24.30 -34.01
C VAL A 974 -53.95 -23.96 -33.57
N LEU A 975 -54.17 -22.87 -32.83
CA LEU A 975 -55.51 -22.43 -32.43
C LEU A 975 -56.38 -22.07 -33.65
N GLN A 976 -55.86 -21.26 -34.58
CA GLN A 976 -56.55 -20.94 -35.84
C GLN A 976 -56.83 -22.20 -36.69
N GLY A 977 -55.95 -23.21 -36.62
CA GLY A 977 -56.16 -24.50 -37.27
C GLY A 977 -57.23 -25.35 -36.58
N ILE A 978 -57.28 -25.35 -35.24
CA ILE A 978 -58.34 -26.00 -34.45
C ILE A 978 -59.70 -25.36 -34.75
N GLU A 979 -59.79 -24.03 -34.79
CA GLU A 979 -61.01 -23.30 -35.16
C GLU A 979 -61.50 -23.71 -36.56
N ARG A 980 -60.61 -23.71 -37.57
CA ARG A 980 -60.95 -24.14 -38.94
C ARG A 980 -61.38 -25.61 -39.03
N GLU A 981 -60.76 -26.51 -38.27
CA GLU A 981 -61.16 -27.92 -38.20
C GLU A 981 -62.51 -28.11 -37.47
N ILE A 982 -62.78 -27.33 -36.41
CA ILE A 982 -64.07 -27.32 -35.71
C ILE A 982 -65.17 -26.78 -36.63
N ASP A 983 -64.94 -25.65 -37.32
CA ASP A 983 -65.88 -25.07 -38.28
C ASP A 983 -66.15 -26.03 -39.46
N SER A 984 -65.10 -26.62 -40.03
CA SER A 984 -65.21 -27.63 -41.09
C SER A 984 -66.05 -28.83 -40.65
N LYS A 985 -65.87 -29.31 -39.40
CA LYS A 985 -66.66 -30.41 -38.84
C LYS A 985 -68.08 -30.02 -38.47
N LEU A 986 -68.32 -28.81 -37.96
CA LEU A 986 -69.67 -28.30 -37.68
C LEU A 986 -70.48 -28.18 -38.99
N MET A 987 -69.85 -27.70 -40.06
CA MET A 987 -70.41 -27.68 -41.41
C MET A 987 -70.65 -29.10 -41.96
N ALA A 988 -69.81 -30.08 -41.61
CA ALA A 988 -69.99 -31.49 -42.00
C ALA A 988 -71.01 -32.27 -41.14
N SER A 989 -71.27 -31.85 -39.90
CA SER A 989 -72.15 -32.56 -38.95
C SER A 989 -73.60 -32.06 -38.94
N GLY A 990 -73.94 -31.04 -39.73
CA GLY A 990 -75.33 -30.60 -39.94
C GLY A 990 -76.03 -29.98 -38.72
N GLY A 991 -75.27 -29.34 -37.80
CA GLY A 991 -75.82 -28.69 -36.61
C GLY A 991 -76.33 -27.27 -36.89
N GLY A 992 -77.61 -27.01 -36.61
CA GLY A 992 -78.25 -25.72 -36.88
C GLY A 992 -77.93 -24.60 -35.88
N ASP A 993 -77.95 -23.37 -36.40
CA ASP A 993 -77.89 -22.04 -35.78
C ASP A 993 -77.85 -21.95 -34.23
N ILE A 994 -76.64 -22.01 -33.67
CA ILE A 994 -76.35 -21.69 -32.26
C ILE A 994 -76.41 -20.17 -31.99
N GLY A 995 -76.32 -19.33 -33.03
CA GLY A 995 -76.37 -17.87 -32.92
C GLY A 995 -77.71 -17.39 -32.34
N ALA A 996 -78.82 -18.03 -32.72
CA ALA A 996 -80.14 -17.76 -32.18
C ALA A 996 -80.26 -18.04 -30.66
N MET A 997 -79.67 -19.13 -30.16
CA MET A 997 -79.69 -19.46 -28.72
C MET A 997 -78.86 -18.47 -27.88
N VAL A 998 -77.71 -18.04 -28.38
CA VAL A 998 -76.85 -17.05 -27.70
C VAL A 998 -77.51 -15.67 -27.68
N LEU A 999 -78.26 -15.30 -28.72
CA LEU A 999 -79.05 -14.06 -28.76
C LEU A 999 -80.19 -14.04 -27.73
N ALA A 1000 -80.93 -15.14 -27.59
CA ALA A 1000 -82.01 -15.26 -26.59
C ALA A 1000 -81.49 -15.11 -25.16
N LEU A 1001 -80.45 -15.87 -24.78
CA LEU A 1001 -79.80 -15.78 -23.46
C LEU A 1001 -79.27 -14.38 -23.14
N ARG A 1002 -78.87 -13.61 -24.17
CA ARG A 1002 -78.39 -12.23 -24.02
C ARG A 1002 -79.52 -11.20 -23.90
N GLN A 1003 -80.73 -11.50 -24.40
CA GLN A 1003 -81.94 -10.69 -24.16
C GLN A 1003 -82.52 -10.92 -22.77
N ASP A 1004 -82.59 -12.17 -22.31
CA ASP A 1004 -83.12 -12.51 -20.96
C ASP A 1004 -82.27 -11.85 -19.85
N LEU A 1005 -80.94 -11.86 -20.01
CA LEU A 1005 -80.00 -11.18 -19.11
C LEU A 1005 -80.14 -9.64 -19.11
N LEU A 1006 -80.60 -9.04 -20.21
CA LEU A 1006 -80.83 -7.59 -20.28
C LEU A 1006 -82.16 -7.20 -19.62
N GLN A 1007 -83.23 -8.00 -19.77
CA GLN A 1007 -84.50 -7.74 -19.07
C GLN A 1007 -84.36 -7.87 -17.55
N ALA A 1008 -83.69 -8.91 -17.06
CA ALA A 1008 -83.44 -9.07 -15.62
C ALA A 1008 -82.65 -7.88 -15.01
N SER A 1009 -81.83 -7.18 -15.80
CA SER A 1009 -81.05 -6.04 -15.33
C SER A 1009 -81.81 -4.69 -15.28
N GLN A 1010 -83.04 -4.63 -15.81
CA GLN A 1010 -83.85 -3.41 -15.83
C GLN A 1010 -84.97 -3.37 -14.79
N GLU A 1011 -85.31 -4.50 -14.15
CA GLU A 1011 -86.31 -4.55 -13.06
C GLU A 1011 -85.70 -4.33 -11.65
N ASP A 1012 -84.39 -4.51 -11.48
CA ASP A 1012 -83.65 -4.25 -10.22
C ASP A 1012 -83.17 -2.79 -10.06
N ALA A 1013 -83.61 -1.88 -10.93
CA ALA A 1013 -83.20 -0.46 -10.96
C ALA A 1013 -84.39 0.53 -10.90
N ALA A 1014 -85.48 0.13 -10.22
CA ALA A 1014 -86.67 0.94 -9.93
C ALA A 1014 -86.89 1.07 -8.41
#